data_AF-A0A168I943-F1
#
_entry.id   AF-A0A168I943-F1
#
_cell.length_a   1.000
_cell.length_b   1.000
_cell.length_c   1.000
_cell.angle_alpha   90.00
_cell.angle_beta   90.00
_cell.angle_gamma   90.00
#
_symmetry.space_group_name_H-M   'P 1'
#
loop_
_entity.id
_entity.type
_entity.pdbx_description
1 polymer ?
#
loop_
_entity_poly.entity_id
_entity_poly.type
_entity_poly.pdbx_seq_one_letter_code
_entity_poly.pdbx_strand_id
1 'polypeptide(L)'
;MNDTSFAHDFFQALLQGLPPGVVYSLVALGFVLTYKTSGVFNLAFGAQAYVSAAMYFKTRIEWDWPTVPAVILSVFVMAPLIGLVLERLIFRPLRTAPAVARLVVAAGLAVAIPYLFDILASFSAVAGVTPVGVAPDGANVFYDPFGVYAFSRNELVSMGVALVAVIGLVALFRFSAIGVRMRAVVESPKMTELNGIPADRISALSWALSSLFAGIAGVLIAPRFNTLAAADFFSLMVVAIAAAAIGRLTSLPWAMGGGILLGVIIAQLNTFLPRWSEDHSWVKTVQDNLTPSVPFVVLFAVVVLVPSIRRSRDSGDPLAGVEPPPPSLGGEVRNPRTALLIRLVGFALLGVAAVVVLTRGDDLWVFLVTQAVVVSIIFLSITVVTGMSGQISLCQGAFAAIGAFTVYQLVSRYDMSVLVATLVGAIVAAVVGAVLSLPVRRLGGIWTAIATLAFAYFFDAVLVKLSWVGGGDEALLMGTALPRPVIGPWDLGDDKYYLVFASIILIIVATVVLQLRKGTFGRTVVAMRGSEVGAESIGISAARVRLVAFAISAFIAGLGGALLAIQQENVNYSTNFSPFTALFWVVMVVTLGSRTIRGALNAAAAFALFDQLILKGTVLAWILRSESAVPDFFPISGKWVFVLFGLAAIQFARHPEGLVERPMKPPAFLRRLFAGQPAAVPALAGAGGVGTVPASVVTERPAAPTPTAEATSAASATSAASTGAPAPAEPAEPAATTVPAEPAATTVPAEPAATTEPAATTVPAPAAGAARPAAAGDAATASGNGTADPAPSAAAGDSTGGDSATANTATANTAGGDTAGGDSPAAAGPVGAARADSNGGSEQSASSSPARTEDVVS
;
A
#
# COMPACT_ATOMS: atom_id res chain seq x y z
N MET A 1 -12.18 13.48 41.20
CA MET A 1 -11.66 12.20 40.69
C MET A 1 -11.35 11.32 41.89
N ASN A 2 -11.71 10.04 41.86
CA ASN A 2 -11.21 9.07 42.84
C ASN A 2 -10.04 8.32 42.21
N ASP A 3 -8.85 8.40 42.78
CA ASP A 3 -7.65 7.79 42.19
C ASP A 3 -7.76 6.25 42.06
N THR A 4 -8.64 5.64 42.87
CA THR A 4 -8.96 4.22 42.84
C THR A 4 -9.65 3.76 41.57
N SER A 5 -10.47 4.59 40.90
CA SER A 5 -11.04 4.20 39.60
C SER A 5 -9.99 4.32 38.51
N PHE A 6 -9.32 5.47 38.38
CA PHE A 6 -8.30 5.69 37.35
C PHE A 6 -7.22 4.60 37.34
N ALA A 7 -6.73 4.17 38.51
CA ALA A 7 -5.75 3.08 38.60
C ALA A 7 -6.31 1.72 38.16
N HIS A 8 -7.56 1.40 38.51
CA HIS A 8 -8.26 0.18 38.08
C HIS A 8 -8.49 0.19 36.56
N ASP A 9 -9.01 1.28 36.01
CA ASP A 9 -9.27 1.47 34.58
C ASP A 9 -7.98 1.39 33.74
N PHE A 10 -6.90 2.03 34.20
CA PHE A 10 -5.60 1.96 33.54
C PHE A 10 -5.03 0.54 33.54
N PHE A 11 -5.23 -0.22 34.62
CA PHE A 11 -4.81 -1.61 34.71
C PHE A 11 -5.70 -2.53 33.84
N GLN A 12 -7.02 -2.29 33.78
CA GLN A 12 -7.93 -2.98 32.88
C GLN A 12 -7.53 -2.78 31.41
N ALA A 13 -7.31 -1.53 30.99
CA ALA A 13 -6.86 -1.19 29.64
C ALA A 13 -5.49 -1.80 29.31
N LEU A 14 -4.56 -1.84 30.28
CA LEU A 14 -3.27 -2.52 30.13
C LEU A 14 -3.45 -4.01 29.83
N LEU A 15 -4.32 -4.71 30.57
CA LEU A 15 -4.61 -6.14 30.35
C LEU A 15 -5.33 -6.38 29.02
N GLN A 16 -6.34 -5.56 28.69
CA GLN A 16 -7.11 -5.64 27.45
C GLN A 16 -6.26 -5.40 26.19
N GLY A 17 -5.21 -4.57 26.30
CA GLY A 17 -4.28 -4.28 25.19
C GLY A 17 -3.26 -5.38 24.89
N LEU A 18 -3.00 -6.29 25.84
CA LEU A 18 -1.99 -7.34 25.70
C LEU A 18 -2.32 -8.35 24.58
N PRO A 19 -3.51 -8.99 24.52
CA PRO A 19 -3.80 -9.98 23.48
C PRO A 19 -3.67 -9.47 22.03
N PRO A 20 -4.27 -8.33 21.62
CA PRO A 20 -4.09 -7.83 20.26
C PRO A 20 -2.66 -7.34 20.02
N GLY A 21 -2.01 -6.70 21.00
CA GLY A 21 -0.62 -6.26 20.90
C GLY A 21 0.38 -7.40 20.68
N VAL A 22 0.13 -8.54 21.33
CA VAL A 22 0.93 -9.76 21.14
C VAL A 22 0.73 -10.37 19.75
N VAL A 23 -0.47 -10.33 19.16
CA VAL A 23 -0.67 -10.71 17.76
C VAL A 23 0.01 -9.73 16.80
N TYR A 24 -0.12 -8.41 17.00
CA TYR A 24 0.60 -7.40 16.21
C TYR A 24 2.12 -7.60 16.28
N SER A 25 2.63 -8.07 17.41
CA SER A 25 4.05 -8.42 17.60
C SER A 25 4.49 -9.58 16.71
N LEU A 26 3.65 -10.62 16.52
CA LEU A 26 3.97 -11.72 15.60
C LEU A 26 4.01 -11.27 14.14
N VAL A 27 3.05 -10.44 13.72
CA VAL A 27 3.02 -9.85 12.37
C VAL A 27 4.28 -8.99 12.17
N ALA A 28 4.61 -8.14 13.15
CA ALA A 28 5.80 -7.27 13.10
C ALA A 28 7.12 -8.06 13.10
N LEU A 29 7.23 -9.14 13.88
CA LEU A 29 8.39 -10.03 13.89
C LEU A 29 8.56 -10.76 12.56
N GLY A 30 7.49 -11.31 11.99
CA GLY A 30 7.52 -11.94 10.67
C GLY A 30 7.90 -10.95 9.56
N PHE A 31 7.39 -9.72 9.64
CA PHE A 31 7.67 -8.64 8.68
C PHE A 31 9.13 -8.14 8.76
N VAL A 32 9.63 -7.89 9.97
CA VAL A 32 11.03 -7.51 10.21
C VAL A 32 11.97 -8.66 9.85
N LEU A 33 11.57 -9.90 10.02
CA LEU A 33 12.30 -11.07 9.54
C LEU A 33 12.48 -11.03 8.02
N THR A 34 11.41 -10.89 7.22
CA THR A 34 11.55 -10.82 5.74
C THR A 34 12.39 -9.63 5.30
N TYR A 35 12.12 -8.44 5.84
CA TYR A 35 12.86 -7.24 5.48
C TYR A 35 14.35 -7.39 5.78
N LYS A 36 14.68 -7.87 7.00
CA LYS A 36 16.07 -8.06 7.42
C LYS A 36 16.80 -9.11 6.59
N THR A 37 16.20 -10.26 6.29
CA THR A 37 16.92 -11.36 5.62
C THR A 37 17.02 -11.24 4.10
N SER A 38 16.13 -10.47 3.48
CA SER A 38 16.06 -10.36 2.02
C SER A 38 16.33 -8.95 1.46
N GLY A 39 16.30 -7.92 2.31
CA GLY A 39 16.32 -6.53 1.85
C GLY A 39 15.07 -6.14 1.04
N VAL A 40 13.98 -6.90 1.13
CA VAL A 40 12.71 -6.67 0.44
C VAL A 40 11.61 -6.30 1.42
N PHE A 41 10.89 -5.22 1.13
CA PHE A 41 9.72 -4.79 1.87
C PHE A 41 8.47 -5.55 1.39
N ASN A 42 8.04 -6.56 2.15
CA ASN A 42 7.00 -7.51 1.74
C ASN A 42 5.57 -6.99 2.01
N LEU A 43 5.05 -6.13 1.12
CA LEU A 43 3.65 -5.71 1.12
C LEU A 43 2.62 -6.86 1.00
N ALA A 44 3.04 -8.06 0.61
CA ALA A 44 2.15 -9.22 0.52
C ALA A 44 1.96 -9.96 1.85
N PHE A 45 2.61 -9.55 2.95
CA PHE A 45 2.50 -10.24 4.25
C PHE A 45 1.05 -10.37 4.75
N GLY A 46 0.24 -9.31 4.60
CA GLY A 46 -1.19 -9.36 4.91
C GLY A 46 -1.95 -10.41 4.09
N ALA A 47 -1.66 -10.52 2.79
CA ALA A 47 -2.25 -11.53 1.93
C ALA A 47 -1.83 -12.97 2.31
N GLN A 48 -0.59 -13.16 2.78
CA GLN A 48 -0.12 -14.45 3.28
C GLN A 48 -0.85 -14.86 4.58
N ALA A 49 -1.11 -13.90 5.47
CA ALA A 49 -1.92 -14.11 6.68
C ALA A 49 -3.38 -14.43 6.33
N TYR A 50 -3.97 -13.70 5.39
CA TYR A 50 -5.32 -13.94 4.88
C TYR A 50 -5.51 -15.37 4.35
N VAL A 51 -4.61 -15.84 3.47
CA VAL A 51 -4.74 -17.18 2.87
C VAL A 51 -4.65 -18.29 3.91
N SER A 52 -3.81 -18.14 4.94
CA SER A 52 -3.77 -19.08 6.06
C SER A 52 -5.07 -19.05 6.87
N ALA A 53 -5.59 -17.86 7.16
CA ALA A 53 -6.85 -17.68 7.89
C ALA A 53 -8.06 -18.24 7.12
N ALA A 54 -8.11 -18.02 5.81
CA ALA A 54 -9.19 -18.50 4.94
C ALA A 54 -9.12 -20.01 4.71
N MET A 55 -7.92 -20.59 4.60
CA MET A 55 -7.76 -22.05 4.59
C MET A 55 -8.16 -22.68 5.94
N TYR A 56 -7.85 -22.02 7.06
CA TYR A 56 -8.30 -22.46 8.38
C TYR A 56 -9.84 -22.37 8.53
N PHE A 57 -10.45 -21.25 8.12
CA PHE A 57 -11.90 -21.10 8.10
C PHE A 57 -12.56 -22.18 7.23
N LYS A 58 -12.11 -22.36 5.98
CA LYS A 58 -12.65 -23.38 5.06
C LYS A 58 -12.56 -24.79 5.63
N THR A 59 -11.39 -25.17 6.16
CA THR A 59 -11.21 -26.49 6.79
C THR A 59 -12.08 -26.68 8.04
N ARG A 60 -12.30 -25.62 8.85
CA ARG A 60 -13.15 -25.69 10.06
C ARG A 60 -14.64 -25.62 9.82
N ILE A 61 -15.10 -24.83 8.85
CA ILE A 61 -16.51 -24.46 8.68
C ILE A 61 -17.14 -25.16 7.47
N GLU A 62 -16.45 -25.21 6.33
CA GLU A 62 -16.98 -25.86 5.11
C GLU A 62 -16.72 -27.37 5.08
N TRP A 63 -15.63 -27.84 5.71
CA TRP A 63 -15.24 -29.25 5.72
C TRP A 63 -15.36 -29.92 7.11
N ASP A 64 -15.72 -29.16 8.15
CA ASP A 64 -15.83 -29.58 9.56
C ASP A 64 -14.64 -30.43 10.10
N TRP A 65 -13.41 -30.10 9.70
CA TRP A 65 -12.23 -30.77 10.22
C TRP A 65 -11.95 -30.35 11.67
N PRO A 66 -11.49 -31.25 12.55
CA PRO A 66 -11.04 -30.89 13.89
C PRO A 66 -9.93 -29.82 13.89
N THR A 67 -9.84 -29.03 14.96
CA THR A 67 -8.94 -27.87 15.01
C THR A 67 -7.47 -28.18 14.77
N VAL A 68 -6.95 -29.30 15.28
CA VAL A 68 -5.53 -29.67 15.14
C VAL A 68 -5.11 -29.89 13.68
N PRO A 69 -5.74 -30.79 12.88
CA PRO A 69 -5.40 -30.94 11.46
C PRO A 69 -5.67 -29.67 10.63
N ALA A 70 -6.71 -28.89 10.95
CA ALA A 70 -6.98 -27.60 10.31
C ALA A 70 -5.83 -26.59 10.51
N VAL A 71 -5.31 -26.46 11.74
CA VAL A 71 -4.14 -25.61 12.04
C VAL A 71 -2.87 -26.16 11.38
N ILE A 72 -2.64 -27.48 11.39
CA ILE A 72 -1.46 -28.08 10.75
C ILE A 72 -1.45 -27.77 9.24
N LEU A 73 -2.57 -27.97 8.54
CA LEU A 73 -2.66 -27.70 7.10
C LEU A 73 -2.53 -26.21 6.77
N SER A 74 -3.26 -25.34 7.47
CA SER A 74 -3.24 -23.89 7.19
C SER A 74 -1.92 -23.22 7.59
N VAL A 75 -1.49 -23.40 8.83
CA VAL A 75 -0.36 -22.67 9.43
C VAL A 75 0.98 -23.34 9.13
N PHE A 76 1.10 -24.66 9.28
CA PHE A 76 2.40 -25.34 9.21
C PHE A 76 2.74 -25.92 7.83
N VAL A 77 1.77 -26.12 6.95
CA VAL A 77 1.98 -26.57 5.56
C VAL A 77 1.78 -25.42 4.57
N MET A 78 0.58 -24.85 4.48
CA MET A 78 0.22 -23.88 3.45
C MET A 78 0.99 -22.56 3.56
N ALA A 79 1.07 -21.95 4.76
CA ALA A 79 1.74 -20.66 4.90
C ALA A 79 3.26 -20.72 4.56
N PRO A 80 4.06 -21.70 5.06
CA PRO A 80 5.45 -21.89 4.61
C PRO A 80 5.58 -22.19 3.12
N LEU A 81 4.67 -23.00 2.56
CA LEU A 81 4.67 -23.32 1.13
C LEU A 81 4.51 -22.06 0.27
N ILE A 82 3.58 -21.16 0.63
CA ILE A 82 3.41 -19.86 -0.04
C ILE A 82 4.71 -19.06 0.02
N GLY A 83 5.36 -18.99 1.19
CA GLY A 83 6.67 -18.35 1.35
C GLY A 83 7.75 -18.90 0.41
N LEU A 84 7.87 -20.22 0.35
CA LEU A 84 8.82 -20.91 -0.55
C LEU A 84 8.50 -20.65 -2.03
N VAL A 85 7.23 -20.60 -2.41
CA VAL A 85 6.78 -20.33 -3.79
C VAL A 85 7.07 -18.89 -4.20
N LEU A 86 6.76 -17.89 -3.35
CA LEU A 86 7.07 -16.49 -3.62
C LEU A 86 8.58 -16.23 -3.71
N GLU A 87 9.38 -16.84 -2.83
CA GLU A 87 10.84 -16.74 -2.90
C GLU A 87 11.34 -17.33 -4.22
N ARG A 88 11.02 -18.60 -4.49
CA ARG A 88 11.60 -19.36 -5.59
C ARG A 88 11.20 -18.82 -6.97
N LEU A 89 9.94 -18.43 -7.15
CA LEU A 89 9.41 -18.03 -8.46
C LEU A 89 9.53 -16.52 -8.74
N ILE A 90 9.57 -15.69 -7.69
CA ILE A 90 9.39 -14.24 -7.83
C ILE A 90 10.56 -13.47 -7.23
N PHE A 91 10.80 -13.56 -5.91
CA PHE A 91 11.80 -12.69 -5.27
C PHE A 91 13.25 -13.11 -5.55
N ARG A 92 13.54 -14.40 -5.75
CA ARG A 92 14.86 -14.89 -6.16
C ARG A 92 15.28 -14.39 -7.56
N PRO A 93 14.44 -14.47 -8.61
CA PRO A 93 14.69 -13.78 -9.88
C PRO A 93 14.78 -12.24 -9.82
N LEU A 94 14.30 -11.61 -8.75
CA LEU A 94 14.21 -10.15 -8.63
C LEU A 94 15.18 -9.52 -7.62
N ARG A 95 16.14 -10.29 -7.07
CA ARG A 95 17.15 -9.72 -6.14
C ARG A 95 18.00 -8.60 -6.75
N THR A 96 18.24 -8.66 -8.07
CA THR A 96 18.96 -7.64 -8.85
C THR A 96 18.05 -6.51 -9.38
N ALA A 97 16.76 -6.53 -9.08
CA ALA A 97 15.85 -5.47 -9.53
C ALA A 97 15.91 -4.25 -8.59
N PRO A 98 15.74 -3.01 -9.11
CA PRO A 98 15.69 -1.80 -8.28
C PRO A 98 14.64 -1.88 -7.17
N ALA A 99 14.89 -1.23 -6.03
CA ALA A 99 14.00 -1.29 -4.87
C ALA A 99 12.54 -0.89 -5.21
N VAL A 100 12.37 0.07 -6.12
CA VAL A 100 11.07 0.48 -6.69
C VAL A 100 10.35 -0.68 -7.38
N ALA A 101 11.05 -1.46 -8.21
CA ALA A 101 10.45 -2.61 -8.89
C ALA A 101 10.08 -3.73 -7.90
N ARG A 102 10.91 -3.98 -6.89
CA ARG A 102 10.62 -4.96 -5.83
C ARG A 102 9.39 -4.57 -4.98
N LEU A 103 9.24 -3.28 -4.65
CA LEU A 103 8.05 -2.74 -3.98
C LEU A 103 6.78 -2.90 -4.82
N VAL A 104 6.84 -2.60 -6.12
CA VAL A 104 5.70 -2.75 -7.05
C VAL A 104 5.25 -4.21 -7.16
N VAL A 105 6.19 -5.15 -7.21
CA VAL A 105 5.85 -6.58 -7.22
C VAL A 105 5.24 -7.04 -5.90
N ALA A 106 5.75 -6.56 -4.77
CA ALA A 106 5.16 -6.85 -3.47
C ALA A 106 3.72 -6.28 -3.34
N ALA A 107 3.47 -5.08 -3.88
CA ALA A 107 2.13 -4.50 -3.99
C ALA A 107 1.20 -5.32 -4.91
N GLY A 108 1.70 -5.75 -6.08
CA GLY A 108 0.96 -6.60 -7.02
C GLY A 108 0.58 -7.95 -6.40
N LEU A 109 1.48 -8.53 -5.60
CA LEU A 109 1.21 -9.77 -4.87
C LEU A 109 0.25 -9.60 -3.69
N ALA A 110 0.30 -8.47 -2.99
CA ALA A 110 -0.65 -8.14 -1.93
C ALA A 110 -2.10 -8.16 -2.43
N VAL A 111 -2.30 -7.77 -3.70
CA VAL A 111 -3.61 -7.79 -4.36
C VAL A 111 -3.88 -9.13 -5.08
N ALA A 112 -2.90 -9.75 -5.75
CA ALA A 112 -3.14 -10.99 -6.49
C ALA A 112 -3.35 -12.22 -5.59
N ILE A 113 -2.62 -12.36 -4.49
CA ILE A 113 -2.63 -13.59 -3.66
C ILE A 113 -4.00 -13.89 -3.04
N PRO A 114 -4.74 -12.93 -2.46
CA PRO A 114 -6.06 -13.20 -1.88
C PRO A 114 -7.05 -13.70 -2.94
N TYR A 115 -7.21 -12.96 -4.04
CA TYR A 115 -8.15 -13.33 -5.09
C TYR A 115 -7.74 -14.61 -5.85
N LEU A 116 -6.44 -14.93 -5.92
CA LEU A 116 -5.97 -16.21 -6.45
C LEU A 116 -6.38 -17.38 -5.55
N PHE A 117 -6.26 -17.23 -4.23
CA PHE A 117 -6.75 -18.24 -3.29
C PHE A 117 -8.28 -18.37 -3.37
N ASP A 118 -9.01 -17.27 -3.39
CA ASP A 118 -10.47 -17.27 -3.54
C ASP A 118 -10.94 -18.08 -4.76
N ILE A 119 -10.23 -17.98 -5.89
CA ILE A 119 -10.53 -18.74 -7.10
C ILE A 119 -10.14 -20.21 -6.95
N LEU A 120 -8.91 -20.50 -6.49
CA LEU A 120 -8.39 -21.88 -6.39
C LEU A 120 -9.07 -22.73 -5.31
N ALA A 121 -9.54 -22.09 -4.23
CA ALA A 121 -10.22 -22.73 -3.12
C ALA A 121 -11.76 -22.57 -3.19
N SER A 122 -12.29 -21.95 -4.26
CA SER A 122 -13.70 -21.56 -4.38
C SER A 122 -14.23 -20.83 -3.13
N PHE A 123 -13.41 -19.96 -2.54
CA PHE A 123 -13.71 -19.29 -1.28
C PHE A 123 -14.41 -17.94 -1.52
N SER A 124 -15.35 -17.63 -0.62
CA SER A 124 -15.97 -16.32 -0.52
C SER A 124 -16.21 -16.00 0.95
N ALA A 125 -15.88 -14.78 1.36
CA ALA A 125 -16.28 -14.26 2.65
C ALA A 125 -17.82 -14.21 2.72
N VAL A 126 -18.38 -14.74 3.81
CA VAL A 126 -19.83 -14.67 4.11
C VAL A 126 -20.03 -13.59 5.18
N ALA A 127 -21.05 -12.74 4.99
CA ALA A 127 -21.37 -11.69 5.94
C ALA A 127 -21.94 -12.29 7.25
N GLY A 128 -21.44 -11.84 8.41
CA GLY A 128 -21.93 -12.24 9.72
C GLY A 128 -21.47 -13.61 10.23
N VAL A 129 -20.56 -14.30 9.53
CA VAL A 129 -20.03 -15.61 9.95
C VAL A 129 -18.63 -15.44 10.54
N THR A 130 -18.57 -15.28 11.86
CA THR A 130 -17.33 -15.15 12.62
C THR A 130 -16.46 -16.42 12.53
N PRO A 131 -15.15 -16.31 12.25
CA PRO A 131 -14.24 -17.45 12.29
C PRO A 131 -14.14 -18.05 13.69
N VAL A 132 -14.35 -19.36 13.83
CA VAL A 132 -14.12 -20.08 15.10
C VAL A 132 -12.65 -19.99 15.52
N GLY A 133 -12.42 -19.91 16.83
CA GLY A 133 -11.09 -19.84 17.41
C GLY A 133 -10.26 -21.12 17.29
N VAL A 134 -8.98 -21.04 17.66
CA VAL A 134 -8.12 -22.22 17.86
C VAL A 134 -8.43 -22.89 19.21
N ALA A 135 -8.95 -22.13 20.19
CA ALA A 135 -9.44 -22.69 21.44
C ALA A 135 -10.86 -23.28 21.28
N PRO A 136 -11.13 -24.49 21.81
CA PRO A 136 -12.50 -24.95 22.04
C PRO A 136 -13.26 -23.94 22.91
N ASP A 137 -14.50 -23.64 22.52
CA ASP A 137 -15.36 -22.61 23.12
C ASP A 137 -14.65 -21.25 23.27
N GLY A 138 -13.88 -20.89 22.24
CA GLY A 138 -12.84 -19.85 22.31
C GLY A 138 -13.26 -18.46 22.77
N ALA A 139 -14.53 -18.10 22.58
CA ALA A 139 -15.11 -16.82 23.00
C ALA A 139 -15.49 -16.76 24.49
N ASN A 140 -15.62 -17.90 25.17
CA ASN A 140 -16.02 -17.94 26.57
C ASN A 140 -14.90 -17.41 27.48
N VAL A 141 -15.31 -16.66 28.51
CA VAL A 141 -14.45 -16.26 29.63
C VAL A 141 -13.83 -17.50 30.26
N PHE A 142 -12.53 -17.43 30.57
CA PHE A 142 -11.78 -18.53 31.15
C PHE A 142 -11.01 -18.14 32.41
N TYR A 143 -10.52 -16.91 32.49
CA TYR A 143 -9.63 -16.49 33.57
C TYR A 143 -9.73 -14.98 33.83
N ASP A 144 -10.11 -14.61 35.04
CA ASP A 144 -9.92 -13.25 35.57
C ASP A 144 -9.06 -13.35 36.84
N PRO A 145 -7.74 -13.10 36.76
CA PRO A 145 -6.84 -13.23 37.90
C PRO A 145 -6.99 -12.14 38.96
N PHE A 146 -7.68 -11.03 38.65
CA PHE A 146 -7.68 -9.83 39.49
C PHE A 146 -9.08 -9.26 39.78
N GLY A 147 -10.13 -9.75 39.13
CA GLY A 147 -11.47 -9.15 39.17
C GLY A 147 -11.54 -7.85 38.35
N VAL A 148 -10.79 -7.79 37.25
CA VAL A 148 -10.58 -6.57 36.45
C VAL A 148 -10.72 -6.83 34.95
N TYR A 149 -10.20 -7.95 34.44
CA TYR A 149 -10.28 -8.28 33.02
C TYR A 149 -10.40 -9.78 32.80
N ALA A 150 -11.57 -10.18 32.31
CA ALA A 150 -11.93 -11.54 31.99
C ALA A 150 -11.33 -11.97 30.63
N PHE A 151 -10.18 -12.64 30.66
CA PHE A 151 -9.55 -13.16 29.45
C PHE A 151 -10.38 -14.30 28.83
N SER A 152 -10.61 -14.21 27.52
CA SER A 152 -11.17 -15.29 26.72
C SER A 152 -10.14 -16.39 26.44
N ARG A 153 -10.59 -17.62 26.17
CA ARG A 153 -9.70 -18.75 25.81
C ARG A 153 -8.87 -18.44 24.56
N ASN A 154 -9.46 -17.75 23.58
CA ASN A 154 -8.76 -17.33 22.35
C ASN A 154 -7.58 -16.40 22.64
N GLU A 155 -7.72 -15.48 23.60
CA GLU A 155 -6.69 -14.50 23.93
C GLU A 155 -5.53 -15.14 24.72
N LEU A 156 -5.83 -16.07 25.63
CA LEU A 156 -4.80 -16.85 26.33
C LEU A 156 -4.03 -17.77 25.36
N VAL A 157 -4.72 -18.39 24.41
CA VAL A 157 -4.07 -19.19 23.36
C VAL A 157 -3.23 -18.31 22.42
N SER A 158 -3.70 -17.13 22.04
CA SER A 158 -2.90 -16.23 21.18
C SER A 158 -1.64 -15.74 21.90
N MET A 159 -1.74 -15.39 23.19
CA MET A 159 -0.60 -15.03 24.02
C MET A 159 0.39 -16.19 24.21
N GLY A 160 -0.09 -17.40 24.49
CA GLY A 160 0.74 -18.59 24.66
C GLY A 160 1.47 -19.01 23.38
N VAL A 161 0.75 -19.10 22.26
CA VAL A 161 1.34 -19.42 20.94
C VAL A 161 2.37 -18.38 20.52
N ALA A 162 2.08 -17.10 20.77
CA ALA A 162 3.03 -16.03 20.46
C ALA A 162 4.30 -16.08 21.31
N LEU A 163 4.18 -16.35 22.62
CA LEU A 163 5.33 -16.52 23.50
C LEU A 163 6.24 -17.67 23.02
N VAL A 164 5.65 -18.81 22.64
CA VAL A 164 6.38 -19.94 22.06
C VAL A 164 7.07 -19.55 20.74
N ALA A 165 6.39 -18.83 19.85
CA ALA A 165 6.95 -18.38 18.58
C ALA A 165 8.10 -17.36 18.76
N VAL A 166 7.99 -16.45 19.75
CA VAL A 166 9.06 -15.53 20.16
C VAL A 166 10.28 -16.29 20.69
N ILE A 167 10.08 -17.23 21.61
CA ILE A 167 11.15 -18.06 22.17
C ILE A 167 11.85 -18.86 21.06
N GLY A 168 11.09 -19.47 20.15
CA GLY A 168 11.62 -20.18 18.99
C GLY A 168 12.45 -19.28 18.06
N LEU A 169 12.00 -18.05 17.79
CA LEU A 169 12.72 -17.08 16.96
C LEU A 169 14.03 -16.59 17.62
N VAL A 170 13.99 -16.32 18.93
CA VAL A 170 15.18 -15.95 19.71
C VAL A 170 16.18 -17.11 19.73
N ALA A 171 15.72 -18.34 19.96
CA ALA A 171 16.56 -19.53 19.94
C ALA A 171 17.19 -19.77 18.56
N LEU A 172 16.42 -19.60 17.48
CA LEU A 172 16.93 -19.70 16.11
C LEU A 172 18.06 -18.69 15.84
N PHE A 173 17.90 -17.42 16.22
CA PHE A 173 18.91 -16.39 15.96
C PHE A 173 20.12 -16.41 16.90
N ARG A 174 19.94 -16.87 18.15
CA ARG A 174 20.99 -16.89 19.18
C ARG A 174 21.77 -18.19 19.23
N PHE A 175 21.12 -19.35 19.03
CA PHE A 175 21.72 -20.67 19.26
C PHE A 175 21.83 -21.54 18.01
N SER A 176 21.11 -21.27 16.92
CA SER A 176 21.22 -22.06 15.69
C SER A 176 22.21 -21.49 14.69
N ALA A 177 23.03 -22.36 14.09
CA ALA A 177 23.87 -22.04 12.93
C ALA A 177 23.05 -21.49 11.74
N ILE A 178 21.76 -21.83 11.64
CA ILE A 178 20.86 -21.26 10.62
C ILE A 178 20.66 -19.76 10.85
N GLY A 179 20.49 -19.30 12.10
CA GLY A 179 20.34 -17.88 12.43
C GLY A 179 21.64 -17.07 12.29
N VAL A 180 22.81 -17.71 12.40
CA VAL A 180 24.10 -17.10 12.06
C VAL A 180 24.22 -16.95 10.53
N ARG A 181 23.92 -18.01 9.77
CA ARG A 181 23.91 -17.99 8.30
C ARG A 181 22.90 -16.99 7.72
N MET A 182 21.71 -16.88 8.30
CA MET A 182 20.72 -15.85 7.96
C MET A 182 21.31 -14.44 8.12
N ARG A 183 22.01 -14.16 9.21
CA ARG A 183 22.67 -12.86 9.43
C ARG A 183 23.78 -12.58 8.41
N ALA A 184 24.60 -13.58 8.05
CA ALA A 184 25.64 -13.42 7.03
C ALA A 184 25.07 -13.06 5.64
N VAL A 185 23.98 -13.74 5.22
CA VAL A 185 23.30 -13.46 3.95
C VAL A 185 22.75 -12.02 3.88
N VAL A 186 22.37 -11.40 5.00
CA VAL A 186 21.96 -9.98 5.03
C VAL A 186 23.10 -9.06 4.63
N GLU A 187 24.25 -9.25 5.27
CA GLU A 187 25.41 -8.37 5.17
C GLU A 187 25.98 -8.38 3.74
N SER A 188 26.10 -9.58 3.17
CA SER A 188 26.39 -9.77 1.75
C SER A 188 26.02 -11.20 1.31
N PRO A 189 24.99 -11.38 0.46
CA PRO A 189 24.68 -12.69 -0.11
C PRO A 189 25.87 -13.26 -0.90
N LYS A 190 26.54 -12.39 -1.66
CA LYS A 190 27.66 -12.75 -2.55
C LYS A 190 28.91 -13.16 -1.79
N MET A 191 29.25 -12.46 -0.69
CA MET A 191 30.33 -12.90 0.21
C MET A 191 29.98 -14.21 0.92
N THR A 192 28.71 -14.41 1.27
CA THR A 192 28.24 -15.63 1.91
C THR A 192 28.32 -16.83 0.96
N GLU A 193 27.96 -16.64 -0.31
CA GLU A 193 28.12 -17.65 -1.38
C GLU A 193 29.59 -18.02 -1.65
N LEU A 194 30.51 -17.04 -1.61
CA LEU A 194 31.96 -17.31 -1.71
C LEU A 194 32.49 -18.16 -0.55
N ASN A 195 31.86 -18.10 0.63
CA ASN A 195 32.15 -18.97 1.77
C ASN A 195 31.42 -20.33 1.69
N GLY A 196 30.92 -20.73 0.52
CA GLY A 196 30.22 -22.00 0.29
C GLY A 196 28.84 -22.12 0.93
N ILE A 197 28.31 -21.03 1.50
CA ILE A 197 27.02 -21.02 2.20
C ILE A 197 25.92 -20.65 1.19
N PRO A 198 24.95 -21.54 0.90
CA PRO A 198 23.98 -21.32 -0.17
C PRO A 198 22.91 -20.30 0.23
N ALA A 199 23.15 -19.01 -0.06
CA ALA A 199 22.27 -17.90 0.27
C ALA A 199 20.82 -18.12 -0.21
N ASP A 200 20.64 -18.75 -1.37
CA ASP A 200 19.32 -19.19 -1.87
C ASP A 200 18.51 -20.03 -0.89
N ARG A 201 19.12 -21.05 -0.27
CA ARG A 201 18.40 -21.94 0.66
C ARG A 201 18.04 -21.20 1.96
N ILE A 202 18.86 -20.24 2.35
CA ILE A 202 18.69 -19.43 3.56
C ILE A 202 17.62 -18.36 3.36
N SER A 203 17.59 -17.73 2.18
CA SER A 203 16.51 -16.87 1.71
C SER A 203 15.18 -17.63 1.71
N ALA A 204 15.12 -18.80 1.05
CA ALA A 204 13.94 -19.65 1.01
C ALA A 204 13.44 -20.03 2.42
N LEU A 205 14.33 -20.45 3.33
CA LEU A 205 13.97 -20.75 4.72
C LEU A 205 13.44 -19.51 5.48
N SER A 206 14.00 -18.32 5.24
CA SER A 206 13.48 -17.11 5.88
C SER A 206 12.16 -16.61 5.32
N TRP A 207 11.90 -16.80 4.03
CA TRP A 207 10.59 -16.52 3.43
C TRP A 207 9.54 -17.50 3.91
N ALA A 208 9.87 -18.80 4.00
CA ALA A 208 9.02 -19.81 4.62
C ALA A 208 8.68 -19.46 6.08
N LEU A 209 9.69 -19.10 6.89
CA LEU A 209 9.50 -18.72 8.29
C LEU A 209 8.72 -17.42 8.46
N SER A 210 9.00 -16.38 7.65
CA SER A 210 8.20 -15.15 7.61
C SER A 210 6.73 -15.43 7.32
N SER A 211 6.47 -16.38 6.42
CA SER A 211 5.10 -16.75 6.03
C SER A 211 4.43 -17.64 7.08
N LEU A 212 5.19 -18.46 7.81
CA LEU A 212 4.71 -19.14 9.03
C LEU A 212 4.23 -18.13 10.08
N PHE A 213 4.99 -17.05 10.35
CA PHE A 213 4.55 -15.99 11.25
C PHE A 213 3.30 -15.27 10.73
N ALA A 214 3.18 -15.04 9.42
CA ALA A 214 1.95 -14.52 8.82
C ALA A 214 0.76 -15.46 9.05
N GLY A 215 0.94 -16.77 8.85
CA GLY A 215 -0.09 -17.77 9.06
C GLY A 215 -0.55 -17.92 10.51
N ILE A 216 0.40 -17.98 11.45
CA ILE A 216 0.11 -18.00 12.90
C ILE A 216 -0.71 -16.77 13.28
N ALA A 217 -0.24 -15.56 12.93
CA ALA A 217 -0.95 -14.34 13.29
C ALA A 217 -2.32 -14.21 12.60
N GLY A 218 -2.42 -14.66 11.34
CA GLY A 218 -3.66 -14.64 10.58
C GLY A 218 -4.74 -15.55 11.16
N VAL A 219 -4.39 -16.77 11.58
CA VAL A 219 -5.33 -17.70 12.22
C VAL A 219 -5.69 -17.24 13.64
N LEU A 220 -4.76 -16.63 14.39
CA LEU A 220 -5.02 -16.11 15.74
C LEU A 220 -5.88 -14.84 15.76
N ILE A 221 -5.81 -13.98 14.74
CA ILE A 221 -6.62 -12.75 14.67
C ILE A 221 -8.02 -12.99 14.09
N ALA A 222 -8.20 -14.01 13.24
CA ALA A 222 -9.45 -14.23 12.50
C ALA A 222 -10.74 -14.17 13.35
N PRO A 223 -10.81 -14.72 14.58
CA PRO A 223 -12.02 -14.64 15.41
C PRO A 223 -12.40 -13.24 15.90
N ARG A 224 -11.55 -12.22 15.68
CA ARG A 224 -11.85 -10.80 15.98
C ARG A 224 -12.52 -10.07 14.81
N PHE A 225 -12.65 -10.71 13.64
CA PHE A 225 -13.33 -10.15 12.47
C PHE A 225 -14.71 -10.78 12.30
N ASN A 226 -15.72 -9.94 12.02
CA ASN A 226 -17.10 -10.39 11.74
C ASN A 226 -17.24 -11.02 10.34
N THR A 227 -16.35 -10.65 9.42
CA THR A 227 -16.24 -11.19 8.07
C THR A 227 -14.77 -11.42 7.74
N LEU A 228 -14.46 -12.47 6.99
CA LEU A 228 -13.07 -12.77 6.64
C LEU A 228 -12.68 -12.13 5.30
N ALA A 229 -12.49 -10.81 5.27
CA ALA A 229 -12.14 -10.08 4.05
C ALA A 229 -10.64 -9.77 3.95
N ALA A 230 -10.10 -9.83 2.72
CA ALA A 230 -8.67 -9.63 2.47
C ALA A 230 -8.16 -8.21 2.84
N ALA A 231 -9.05 -7.21 2.79
CA ALA A 231 -8.73 -5.83 3.14
C ALA A 231 -8.33 -5.68 4.62
N ASP A 232 -8.97 -6.40 5.54
CA ASP A 232 -8.68 -6.32 6.97
C ASP A 232 -7.28 -6.83 7.32
N PHE A 233 -6.84 -7.88 6.62
CA PHE A 233 -5.48 -8.40 6.75
C PHE A 233 -4.42 -7.48 6.12
N PHE A 234 -4.77 -6.72 5.08
CA PHE A 234 -3.91 -5.66 4.55
C PHE A 234 -3.81 -4.49 5.55
N SER A 235 -4.94 -4.06 6.13
CA SER A 235 -4.99 -3.05 7.21
C SER A 235 -4.15 -3.48 8.43
N LEU A 236 -4.29 -4.73 8.87
CA LEU A 236 -3.49 -5.35 9.94
C LEU A 236 -1.99 -5.40 9.63
N MET A 237 -1.60 -5.58 8.38
CA MET A 237 -0.19 -5.46 7.99
C MET A 237 0.32 -4.02 8.19
N VAL A 238 -0.49 -3.00 7.94
CA VAL A 238 -0.12 -1.60 8.21
C VAL A 238 0.01 -1.33 9.72
N VAL A 239 -0.85 -1.93 10.56
CA VAL A 239 -0.66 -1.95 12.04
C VAL A 239 0.70 -2.52 12.42
N ALA A 240 1.11 -3.63 11.81
CA ALA A 240 2.38 -4.26 12.09
C ALA A 240 3.60 -3.49 11.53
N ILE A 241 3.43 -2.76 10.43
CA ILE A 241 4.45 -1.83 9.93
C ILE A 241 4.67 -0.68 10.94
N ALA A 242 3.64 -0.26 11.69
CA ALA A 242 3.78 0.71 12.80
C ALA A 242 4.69 0.16 13.91
N ALA A 243 4.38 -1.05 14.41
CA ALA A 243 5.19 -1.75 15.41
C ALA A 243 6.64 -2.01 14.92
N ALA A 244 6.80 -2.43 13.66
CA ALA A 244 8.09 -2.67 13.04
C ALA A 244 8.91 -1.38 12.82
N ALA A 245 8.26 -0.23 12.59
CA ALA A 245 8.92 1.07 12.44
C ALA A 245 9.52 1.57 13.77
N ILE A 246 8.90 1.27 14.92
CA ILE A 246 9.50 1.47 16.26
C ILE A 246 10.82 0.67 16.37
N GLY A 247 10.82 -0.58 15.89
CA GLY A 247 12.03 -1.41 15.73
C GLY A 247 12.95 -1.03 14.55
N ARG A 248 12.73 0.12 13.89
CA ARG A 248 13.46 0.64 12.72
C ARG A 248 13.61 -0.37 11.56
N LEU A 249 12.72 -1.36 11.47
CA LEU A 249 12.84 -2.55 10.62
C LEU A 249 14.11 -3.41 10.82
N THR A 250 14.89 -3.19 11.88
CA THR A 250 16.21 -3.85 12.08
C THR A 250 16.32 -4.72 13.34
N SER A 251 15.55 -4.41 14.38
CA SER A 251 15.69 -5.02 15.71
C SER A 251 14.40 -5.74 16.13
N LEU A 252 14.42 -7.08 16.03
CA LEU A 252 13.30 -7.95 16.41
C LEU A 252 12.73 -7.67 17.83
N PRO A 253 13.54 -7.48 18.89
CA PRO A 253 12.99 -7.22 20.23
C PRO A 253 12.22 -5.89 20.33
N TRP A 254 12.66 -4.87 19.60
CA TRP A 254 11.97 -3.56 19.56
C TRP A 254 10.74 -3.56 18.66
N ALA A 255 10.70 -4.42 17.63
CA ALA A 255 9.49 -4.64 16.84
C ALA A 255 8.41 -5.40 17.64
N MET A 256 8.82 -6.39 18.44
CA MET A 256 7.95 -7.07 19.40
C MET A 256 7.45 -6.12 20.50
N GLY A 257 8.37 -5.39 21.15
CA GLY A 257 8.02 -4.37 22.14
C GLY A 257 7.10 -3.30 21.55
N GLY A 258 7.32 -2.89 20.30
CA GLY A 258 6.46 -1.99 19.56
C GLY A 258 5.05 -2.54 19.28
N GLY A 259 4.90 -3.85 19.06
CA GLY A 259 3.60 -4.49 18.87
C GLY A 259 2.78 -4.54 20.16
N ILE A 260 3.39 -4.98 21.26
CA ILE A 260 2.80 -4.96 22.60
C ILE A 260 2.42 -3.53 22.99
N LEU A 261 3.36 -2.59 22.87
CA LEU A 261 3.14 -1.18 23.18
C LEU A 261 1.99 -0.58 22.34
N LEU A 262 1.89 -0.94 21.06
CA LEU A 262 0.81 -0.45 20.20
C LEU A 262 -0.56 -1.01 20.64
N GLY A 263 -0.65 -2.30 20.98
CA GLY A 263 -1.87 -2.90 21.53
C GLY A 263 -2.31 -2.25 22.84
N VAL A 264 -1.36 -1.97 23.73
CA VAL A 264 -1.61 -1.23 24.98
C VAL A 264 -2.04 0.20 24.70
N ILE A 265 -1.36 0.94 23.81
CA ILE A 265 -1.75 2.33 23.45
C ILE A 265 -3.17 2.36 22.87
N ILE A 266 -3.54 1.39 22.02
CA ILE A 266 -4.91 1.27 21.51
C ILE A 266 -5.90 1.09 22.66
N ALA A 267 -5.70 0.09 23.54
CA ALA A 267 -6.62 -0.13 24.65
C ALA A 267 -6.71 1.05 25.62
N GLN A 268 -5.58 1.68 25.98
CA GLN A 268 -5.56 2.88 26.82
C GLN A 268 -6.34 4.05 26.21
N LEU A 269 -6.24 4.25 24.89
CA LEU A 269 -7.08 5.23 24.19
C LEU A 269 -8.55 4.80 24.18
N ASN A 270 -8.85 3.54 23.89
CA ASN A 270 -10.22 3.02 23.89
C ASN A 270 -10.91 3.14 25.27
N THR A 271 -10.17 3.14 26.38
CA THR A 271 -10.70 3.29 27.75
C THR A 271 -10.79 4.75 28.20
N PHE A 272 -9.77 5.57 27.95
CA PHE A 272 -9.72 6.96 28.46
C PHE A 272 -10.26 8.01 27.51
N LEU A 273 -10.16 7.83 26.20
CA LEU A 273 -10.64 8.78 25.21
C LEU A 273 -12.18 9.00 25.32
N PRO A 274 -13.03 7.96 25.52
CA PRO A 274 -14.44 8.10 25.92
C PRO A 274 -14.70 9.22 26.91
N ARG A 275 -14.04 9.14 28.07
CA ARG A 275 -14.26 10.00 29.23
C ARG A 275 -13.74 11.41 29.01
N TRP A 276 -12.68 11.57 28.21
CA TRP A 276 -12.16 12.88 27.81
C TRP A 276 -13.08 13.60 26.80
N SER A 277 -14.03 12.90 26.17
CA SER A 277 -15.00 13.51 25.26
C SER A 277 -16.30 13.97 25.91
N GLU A 278 -16.63 13.44 27.10
CA GLU A 278 -17.87 13.77 27.82
C GLU A 278 -17.97 15.27 28.10
N ASP A 279 -16.84 15.91 28.44
CA ASP A 279 -16.70 17.36 28.62
C ASP A 279 -16.69 18.17 27.29
N HIS A 280 -16.45 17.52 26.14
CA HIS A 280 -16.11 18.21 24.89
C HIS A 280 -16.70 17.52 23.64
N SER A 281 -17.85 18.02 23.16
CA SER A 281 -18.55 17.51 21.97
C SER A 281 -17.68 17.38 20.71
N TRP A 282 -16.72 18.28 20.49
CA TRP A 282 -15.79 18.20 19.36
C TRP A 282 -14.78 17.05 19.47
N VAL A 283 -14.43 16.64 20.70
CA VAL A 283 -13.56 15.48 20.96
C VAL A 283 -14.33 14.18 20.73
N LYS A 284 -15.65 14.14 20.97
CA LYS A 284 -16.47 12.94 20.74
C LYS A 284 -16.45 12.49 19.28
N THR A 285 -16.70 13.41 18.34
CA THR A 285 -16.59 13.14 16.89
C THR A 285 -15.17 12.75 16.46
N VAL A 286 -14.13 13.17 17.19
CA VAL A 286 -12.76 12.69 16.97
C VAL A 286 -12.59 11.28 17.53
N GLN A 287 -13.03 10.99 18.74
CA GLN A 287 -12.83 9.74 19.46
C GLN A 287 -13.40 8.51 18.73
N ASP A 288 -14.69 8.55 18.40
CA ASP A 288 -15.42 7.41 17.84
C ASP A 288 -14.78 6.95 16.52
N ASN A 289 -14.05 7.87 15.90
CA ASN A 289 -13.36 7.75 14.63
C ASN A 289 -11.84 7.54 14.77
N LEU A 290 -11.20 8.07 15.80
CA LEU A 290 -9.77 7.90 16.08
C LEU A 290 -9.45 6.52 16.66
N THR A 291 -10.38 5.95 17.43
CA THR A 291 -10.26 4.69 18.18
C THR A 291 -9.86 3.50 17.27
N PRO A 292 -10.52 3.20 16.14
CA PRO A 292 -10.07 2.15 15.21
C PRO A 292 -8.76 2.49 14.46
N SER A 293 -8.33 3.75 14.54
CA SER A 293 -7.42 4.40 13.60
C SER A 293 -6.03 4.67 14.19
N VAL A 294 -5.91 4.53 15.51
CA VAL A 294 -4.67 4.65 16.29
C VAL A 294 -3.45 3.99 15.63
N PRO A 295 -3.51 2.77 15.05
CA PRO A 295 -2.35 2.17 14.38
C PRO A 295 -1.75 3.02 13.26
N PHE A 296 -2.61 3.67 12.47
CA PHE A 296 -2.23 4.43 11.29
C PHE A 296 -1.73 5.82 11.69
N VAL A 297 -2.36 6.41 12.72
CA VAL A 297 -1.89 7.63 13.40
C VAL A 297 -0.48 7.41 13.96
N VAL A 298 -0.26 6.31 14.68
CA VAL A 298 1.04 5.98 15.27
C VAL A 298 2.08 5.67 14.18
N LEU A 299 1.73 4.93 13.12
CA LEU A 299 2.65 4.71 11.99
C LEU A 299 3.08 6.05 11.35
N PHE A 300 2.13 6.92 11.06
CA PHE A 300 2.40 8.22 10.45
C PHE A 300 3.26 9.08 11.38
N ALA A 301 2.88 9.19 12.67
CA ALA A 301 3.64 9.92 13.68
C ALA A 301 5.07 9.38 13.85
N VAL A 302 5.26 8.06 13.95
CA VAL A 302 6.60 7.43 14.06
C VAL A 302 7.46 7.78 12.84
N VAL A 303 6.94 7.62 11.62
CA VAL A 303 7.71 7.88 10.38
C VAL A 303 7.98 9.39 10.18
N VAL A 304 7.09 10.27 10.64
CA VAL A 304 7.23 11.73 10.55
C VAL A 304 8.18 12.31 11.61
N LEU A 305 8.10 11.82 12.85
CA LEU A 305 8.81 12.39 14.00
C LEU A 305 10.23 11.83 14.15
N VAL A 306 10.39 10.50 14.08
CA VAL A 306 11.64 9.80 14.46
C VAL A 306 12.84 10.29 13.62
N PRO A 307 13.83 10.99 14.22
CA PRO A 307 14.91 11.63 13.46
C PRO A 307 15.89 10.66 12.78
N SER A 308 15.99 9.40 13.23
CA SER A 308 16.91 8.41 12.67
C SER A 308 16.47 7.93 11.28
N ILE A 309 15.17 7.67 11.09
CA ILE A 309 14.56 7.32 9.79
C ILE A 309 14.74 8.47 8.78
N ARG A 310 14.71 9.72 9.28
CA ARG A 310 14.91 10.95 8.50
C ARG A 310 16.38 11.29 8.22
N ARG A 311 17.33 10.46 8.68
CA ARG A 311 18.78 10.58 8.43
C ARG A 311 19.36 9.38 7.68
N SER A 312 18.67 8.24 7.62
CA SER A 312 18.93 7.20 6.62
C SER A 312 18.50 7.68 5.22
N ARG A 313 19.22 8.66 4.67
CA ARG A 313 19.56 8.66 3.25
C ARG A 313 20.26 7.32 3.00
N ASP A 314 19.88 6.61 1.95
CA ASP A 314 20.43 5.29 1.69
C ASP A 314 21.96 5.37 1.53
N SER A 315 22.70 4.72 2.43
CA SER A 315 24.05 4.23 2.13
C SER A 315 23.92 3.04 1.17
N GLY A 316 23.34 3.31 0.00
CA GLY A 316 23.33 2.38 -1.11
C GLY A 316 24.75 2.08 -1.53
N ASP A 317 24.94 0.92 -2.16
CA ASP A 317 26.22 0.51 -2.73
C ASP A 317 26.83 1.68 -3.53
N PRO A 318 28.07 2.12 -3.26
CA PRO A 318 28.72 3.18 -4.03
C PRO A 318 28.85 2.81 -5.53
N LEU A 319 28.75 1.52 -5.87
CA LEU A 319 28.69 1.02 -7.24
C LEU A 319 27.27 1.02 -7.85
N ALA A 320 26.22 1.37 -7.10
CA ALA A 320 24.87 1.58 -7.66
C ALA A 320 24.82 2.76 -8.65
N GLY A 321 25.78 3.69 -8.57
CA GLY A 321 26.01 4.70 -9.62
C GLY A 321 26.51 4.13 -10.96
N VAL A 322 26.77 2.81 -11.03
CA VAL A 322 27.12 2.05 -12.23
C VAL A 322 25.91 1.24 -12.75
N GLU A 323 24.72 1.36 -12.14
CA GLU A 323 23.49 0.91 -12.80
C GLU A 323 23.32 1.71 -14.11
N PRO A 324 23.17 1.05 -15.28
CA PRO A 324 22.95 1.75 -16.53
C PRO A 324 21.61 2.53 -16.45
N PRO A 325 21.54 3.77 -16.96
CA PRO A 325 20.33 4.57 -16.86
C PRO A 325 19.15 3.80 -17.47
N PRO A 326 17.99 3.76 -16.79
CA PRO A 326 16.90 2.86 -17.16
C PRO A 326 16.44 3.15 -18.59
N PRO A 327 16.28 2.12 -19.43
CA PRO A 327 16.34 2.23 -20.88
C PRO A 327 15.44 3.33 -21.44
N SER A 328 15.96 4.06 -22.43
CA SER A 328 15.22 5.07 -23.18
C SER A 328 13.89 4.48 -23.66
N LEU A 329 12.78 5.11 -23.28
CA LEU A 329 11.43 4.63 -23.57
C LEU A 329 11.31 4.36 -25.08
N GLY A 330 11.01 3.11 -25.45
CA GLY A 330 11.31 2.52 -26.78
C GLY A 330 10.59 3.12 -28.00
N GLY A 331 9.96 4.29 -27.86
CA GLY A 331 9.34 5.05 -28.95
C GLY A 331 10.33 5.81 -29.84
N GLU A 332 11.58 6.03 -29.41
CA GLU A 332 12.56 6.82 -30.17
C GLU A 332 13.25 6.05 -31.30
N VAL A 333 13.15 4.71 -31.32
CA VAL A 333 13.66 3.84 -32.42
C VAL A 333 12.51 3.26 -33.26
N ARG A 334 11.47 4.06 -33.52
CA ARG A 334 10.39 3.76 -34.46
C ARG A 334 10.45 4.73 -35.65
N ASN A 335 10.48 4.20 -36.87
CA ASN A 335 10.40 4.99 -38.10
C ASN A 335 9.24 6.00 -38.02
N PRO A 336 9.45 7.30 -38.30
CA PRO A 336 8.42 8.33 -38.12
C PRO A 336 7.15 8.06 -38.92
N ARG A 337 7.22 7.41 -40.09
CA ARG A 337 6.03 6.99 -40.86
C ARG A 337 5.23 5.93 -40.12
N THR A 338 5.88 4.91 -39.55
CA THR A 338 5.24 3.88 -38.73
C THR A 338 4.68 4.45 -37.43
N ALA A 339 5.40 5.39 -36.80
CA ALA A 339 4.95 6.09 -35.60
C ALA A 339 3.73 7.00 -35.87
N LEU A 340 3.67 7.65 -37.03
CA LEU A 340 2.51 8.41 -37.50
C LEU A 340 1.32 7.49 -37.77
N LEU A 341 1.52 6.41 -38.54
CA LEU A 341 0.45 5.48 -38.92
C LEU A 341 -0.17 4.80 -37.69
N ILE A 342 0.64 4.37 -36.71
CA ILE A 342 0.14 3.81 -35.45
C ILE A 342 -0.65 4.85 -34.64
N ARG A 343 -0.27 6.14 -34.67
CA ARG A 343 -1.05 7.21 -34.04
C ARG A 343 -2.37 7.44 -34.78
N LEU A 344 -2.36 7.52 -36.10
CA LEU A 344 -3.56 7.74 -36.92
C LEU A 344 -4.56 6.59 -36.77
N VAL A 345 -4.10 5.34 -36.84
CA VAL A 345 -4.95 4.15 -36.60
C VAL A 345 -5.45 4.13 -35.15
N GLY A 346 -4.61 4.47 -34.16
CA GLY A 346 -5.02 4.56 -32.76
C GLY A 346 -6.08 5.65 -32.49
N PHE A 347 -5.92 6.84 -33.08
CA PHE A 347 -6.90 7.92 -32.99
C PHE A 347 -8.18 7.61 -33.77
N ALA A 348 -8.09 6.98 -34.93
CA ALA A 348 -9.26 6.54 -35.69
C ALA A 348 -10.05 5.47 -34.92
N LEU A 349 -9.38 4.50 -34.31
CA LEU A 349 -10.02 3.43 -33.54
C LEU A 349 -10.63 3.96 -32.22
N LEU A 350 -9.95 4.88 -31.52
CA LEU A 350 -10.55 5.61 -30.39
C LEU A 350 -11.74 6.48 -30.80
N GLY A 351 -11.64 7.17 -31.94
CA GLY A 351 -12.72 8.00 -32.48
C GLY A 351 -13.94 7.18 -32.87
N VAL A 352 -13.75 6.05 -33.54
CA VAL A 352 -14.84 5.10 -33.85
C VAL A 352 -15.44 4.52 -32.57
N ALA A 353 -14.62 4.13 -31.58
CA ALA A 353 -15.14 3.65 -30.30
C ALA A 353 -15.98 4.71 -29.57
N ALA A 354 -15.49 5.96 -29.49
CA ALA A 354 -16.22 7.07 -28.88
C ALA A 354 -17.53 7.38 -29.63
N VAL A 355 -17.52 7.40 -30.98
CA VAL A 355 -18.73 7.60 -31.79
C VAL A 355 -19.72 6.45 -31.60
N VAL A 356 -19.27 5.19 -31.54
CA VAL A 356 -20.14 4.03 -31.28
C VAL A 356 -20.77 4.13 -29.88
N VAL A 357 -20.02 4.50 -28.84
CA VAL A 357 -20.56 4.66 -27.47
C VAL A 357 -21.53 5.83 -27.38
N LEU A 358 -21.24 6.99 -28.00
CA LEU A 358 -22.16 8.13 -27.99
C LEU A 358 -23.46 7.84 -28.76
N THR A 359 -23.37 7.19 -29.93
CA THR A 359 -24.52 6.97 -30.82
C THR A 359 -25.29 5.67 -30.57
N ARG A 360 -24.67 4.65 -29.96
CA ARG A 360 -25.23 3.29 -29.75
C ARG A 360 -24.75 2.60 -28.45
N GLY A 361 -24.12 3.33 -27.53
CA GLY A 361 -23.89 2.81 -26.18
C GLY A 361 -25.16 2.93 -25.36
N ASP A 362 -25.59 1.81 -24.79
CA ASP A 362 -26.54 1.75 -23.68
C ASP A 362 -25.91 2.36 -22.41
N ASP A 363 -26.72 2.72 -21.42
CA ASP A 363 -26.29 3.49 -20.24
C ASP A 363 -25.09 2.85 -19.51
N LEU A 364 -25.09 1.52 -19.39
CA LEU A 364 -23.96 0.73 -18.84
C LEU A 364 -22.64 1.01 -19.58
N TRP A 365 -22.66 1.13 -20.90
CA TRP A 365 -21.46 1.42 -21.69
C TRP A 365 -21.02 2.88 -21.57
N VAL A 366 -21.97 3.81 -21.50
CA VAL A 366 -21.66 5.23 -21.28
C VAL A 366 -21.06 5.43 -19.89
N PHE A 367 -21.62 4.79 -18.85
CA PHE A 367 -21.09 4.77 -17.49
C PHE A 367 -19.67 4.19 -17.43
N LEU A 368 -19.43 3.00 -17.96
CA LEU A 368 -18.11 2.35 -17.89
C LEU A 368 -17.02 3.09 -18.68
N VAL A 369 -17.36 3.68 -19.83
CA VAL A 369 -16.40 4.49 -20.62
C VAL A 369 -16.14 5.83 -19.94
N THR A 370 -17.15 6.44 -19.32
CA THR A 370 -16.96 7.60 -18.44
C THR A 370 -16.05 7.26 -17.25
N GLN A 371 -16.23 6.09 -16.65
CA GLN A 371 -15.37 5.61 -15.55
C GLN A 371 -13.93 5.45 -16.02
N ALA A 372 -13.69 4.89 -17.21
CA ALA A 372 -12.36 4.82 -17.81
C ALA A 372 -11.74 6.21 -18.04
N VAL A 373 -12.53 7.20 -18.48
CA VAL A 373 -12.08 8.59 -18.71
C VAL A 373 -11.75 9.30 -17.40
N VAL A 374 -12.61 9.18 -16.39
CA VAL A 374 -12.43 9.82 -15.07
C VAL A 374 -11.28 9.18 -14.30
N VAL A 375 -11.23 7.84 -14.25
CA VAL A 375 -10.12 7.11 -13.62
C VAL A 375 -8.79 7.35 -14.37
N SER A 376 -8.81 7.65 -15.68
CA SER A 376 -7.60 8.08 -16.39
C SER A 376 -6.99 9.35 -15.79
N ILE A 377 -7.81 10.31 -15.34
CA ILE A 377 -7.34 11.53 -14.67
C ILE A 377 -6.62 11.17 -13.36
N ILE A 378 -7.23 10.32 -12.53
CA ILE A 378 -6.60 9.80 -11.30
C ILE A 378 -5.29 9.07 -11.64
N PHE A 379 -5.26 8.26 -12.70
CA PHE A 379 -4.09 7.45 -13.09
C PHE A 379 -2.94 8.31 -13.64
N LEU A 380 -3.24 9.48 -14.22
CA LEU A 380 -2.23 10.48 -14.58
C LEU A 380 -1.48 11.02 -13.35
N SER A 381 -2.09 11.07 -12.16
CA SER A 381 -1.40 11.44 -10.91
C SER A 381 -0.32 10.42 -10.52
N ILE A 382 -0.62 9.12 -10.67
CA ILE A 382 0.35 8.02 -10.44
C ILE A 382 1.50 8.13 -11.45
N THR A 383 1.21 8.50 -12.70
CA THR A 383 2.23 8.82 -13.72
C THR A 383 3.06 10.06 -13.38
N VAL A 384 2.56 11.03 -12.61
CA VAL A 384 3.37 12.17 -12.13
C VAL A 384 4.36 11.73 -11.05
N VAL A 385 3.91 11.09 -9.96
CA VAL A 385 4.81 10.75 -8.84
C VAL A 385 5.64 9.50 -9.13
N THR A 386 4.99 8.36 -9.33
CA THR A 386 5.69 7.09 -9.60
C THR A 386 6.33 7.12 -10.99
N GLY A 387 5.59 7.59 -11.99
CA GLY A 387 6.02 7.61 -13.39
C GLY A 387 7.12 8.62 -13.74
N MET A 388 7.05 9.86 -13.24
CA MET A 388 8.07 10.89 -13.48
C MET A 388 9.06 11.03 -12.33
N SER A 389 8.63 11.20 -11.07
CA SER A 389 9.56 11.33 -9.93
C SER A 389 10.33 10.03 -9.63
N GLY A 390 9.68 8.86 -9.76
CA GLY A 390 10.27 7.55 -9.41
C GLY A 390 10.16 7.19 -7.94
N GLN A 391 9.39 7.96 -7.19
CA GLN A 391 9.02 7.66 -5.81
C GLN A 391 7.64 7.00 -5.84
N ILE A 392 7.47 5.87 -5.15
CA ILE A 392 6.15 5.23 -5.05
C ILE A 392 5.33 6.02 -4.03
N SER A 393 4.14 6.46 -4.46
CA SER A 393 3.13 7.06 -3.61
C SER A 393 1.88 6.19 -3.61
N LEU A 394 1.43 5.81 -2.41
CA LEU A 394 0.27 4.95 -2.15
C LEU A 394 -0.94 5.75 -1.63
N CYS A 395 -0.88 7.10 -1.60
CA CYS A 395 -1.95 7.97 -1.09
C CYS A 395 -2.86 8.61 -2.17
N GLN A 396 -2.78 8.15 -3.42
CA GLN A 396 -3.55 8.79 -4.51
C GLN A 396 -5.07 8.62 -4.34
N GLY A 397 -5.53 7.53 -3.71
CA GLY A 397 -6.94 7.37 -3.29
C GLY A 397 -7.39 8.41 -2.27
N ALA A 398 -6.57 8.68 -1.25
CA ALA A 398 -6.84 9.73 -0.28
C ALA A 398 -6.85 11.13 -0.92
N PHE A 399 -5.95 11.43 -1.87
CA PHE A 399 -6.01 12.70 -2.61
C PHE A 399 -7.26 12.82 -3.49
N ALA A 400 -7.69 11.73 -4.14
CA ALA A 400 -8.95 11.69 -4.88
C ALA A 400 -10.16 11.92 -3.97
N ALA A 401 -10.19 11.28 -2.80
CA ALA A 401 -11.22 11.49 -1.79
C ALA A 401 -11.23 12.91 -1.22
N ILE A 402 -10.07 13.54 -0.96
CA ILE A 402 -9.99 14.94 -0.53
C ILE A 402 -10.70 15.84 -1.55
N GLY A 403 -10.48 15.61 -2.85
CA GLY A 403 -11.24 16.28 -3.89
C GLY A 403 -12.73 16.03 -3.77
N ALA A 404 -13.15 14.76 -3.81
CA ALA A 404 -14.55 14.34 -3.76
C ALA A 404 -15.34 14.90 -2.56
N PHE A 405 -14.83 14.73 -1.34
CA PHE A 405 -15.48 15.20 -0.12
C PHE A 405 -15.45 16.73 0.00
N THR A 406 -14.44 17.41 -0.55
CA THR A 406 -14.46 18.88 -0.64
C THR A 406 -15.55 19.36 -1.60
N VAL A 407 -15.80 18.67 -2.72
CA VAL A 407 -16.94 19.03 -3.60
C VAL A 407 -18.25 18.84 -2.85
N TYR A 408 -18.45 17.68 -2.23
CA TYR A 408 -19.67 17.39 -1.45
C TYR A 408 -19.95 18.45 -0.39
N GLN A 409 -18.98 18.79 0.47
CA GLN A 409 -19.20 19.77 1.54
C GLN A 409 -19.43 21.20 1.02
N LEU A 410 -18.86 21.57 -0.13
CA LEU A 410 -19.08 22.90 -0.74
C LEU A 410 -20.45 22.99 -1.45
N VAL A 411 -20.89 21.92 -2.10
CA VAL A 411 -22.23 21.83 -2.70
C VAL A 411 -23.29 21.77 -1.59
N SER A 412 -23.22 20.79 -0.69
CA SER A 412 -24.29 20.50 0.27
C SER A 412 -24.40 21.48 1.45
N ARG A 413 -23.39 22.32 1.74
CA ARG A 413 -23.45 23.32 2.83
C ARG A 413 -23.49 24.77 2.37
N TYR A 414 -22.97 25.07 1.18
CA TYR A 414 -22.78 26.44 0.70
C TYR A 414 -23.43 26.69 -0.68
N ASP A 415 -24.18 25.71 -1.21
CA ASP A 415 -24.84 25.73 -2.52
C ASP A 415 -23.89 26.16 -3.66
N MET A 416 -22.60 25.85 -3.53
CA MET A 416 -21.60 26.26 -4.52
C MET A 416 -21.74 25.42 -5.78
N SER A 417 -21.80 26.09 -6.94
CA SER A 417 -21.82 25.40 -8.24
C SER A 417 -20.74 24.32 -8.33
N VAL A 418 -21.16 23.11 -8.70
CA VAL A 418 -20.35 21.88 -8.62
C VAL A 418 -19.02 22.00 -9.38
N LEU A 419 -18.95 22.82 -10.43
CA LEU A 419 -17.71 23.13 -11.17
C LEU A 419 -16.69 23.93 -10.34
N VAL A 420 -17.13 24.97 -9.63
CA VAL A 420 -16.25 25.78 -8.77
C VAL A 420 -15.83 24.95 -7.57
N ALA A 421 -16.76 24.19 -6.97
CA ALA A 421 -16.47 23.24 -5.91
C ALA A 421 -15.43 22.18 -6.36
N THR A 422 -15.52 21.67 -7.59
CA THR A 422 -14.53 20.75 -8.19
C THR A 422 -13.13 21.36 -8.30
N LEU A 423 -13.02 22.61 -8.74
CA LEU A 423 -11.72 23.30 -8.81
C LEU A 423 -11.15 23.59 -7.42
N VAL A 424 -11.99 24.00 -6.46
CA VAL A 424 -11.57 24.21 -5.06
C VAL A 424 -11.14 22.89 -4.43
N GLY A 425 -11.84 21.78 -4.64
CA GLY A 425 -11.45 20.45 -4.17
C GLY A 425 -10.10 19.99 -4.72
N ALA A 426 -9.82 20.24 -6.00
CA ALA A 426 -8.51 20.00 -6.59
C ALA A 426 -7.41 20.87 -5.95
N ILE A 427 -7.70 22.15 -5.65
CA ILE A 427 -6.76 23.05 -4.96
C ILE A 427 -6.51 22.60 -3.51
N VAL A 428 -7.54 22.21 -2.76
CA VAL A 428 -7.42 21.69 -1.39
C VAL A 428 -6.59 20.41 -1.39
N ALA A 429 -6.84 19.47 -2.31
CA ALA A 429 -6.00 18.29 -2.48
C ALA A 429 -4.55 18.65 -2.79
N ALA A 430 -4.29 19.64 -3.66
CA ALA A 430 -2.94 20.13 -3.96
C ALA A 430 -2.21 20.68 -2.73
N VAL A 431 -2.91 21.45 -1.89
CA VAL A 431 -2.38 22.00 -0.62
C VAL A 431 -2.08 20.87 0.36
N VAL A 432 -2.98 19.90 0.55
CA VAL A 432 -2.74 18.75 1.44
C VAL A 432 -1.57 17.89 0.92
N GLY A 433 -1.44 17.70 -0.39
CA GLY A 433 -0.29 17.03 -1.01
C GLY A 433 1.03 17.78 -0.80
N ALA A 434 1.02 19.11 -0.91
CA ALA A 434 2.17 19.95 -0.59
C ALA A 434 2.56 19.83 0.90
N VAL A 435 1.59 19.88 1.82
CA VAL A 435 1.80 19.72 3.26
C VAL A 435 2.34 18.33 3.60
N LEU A 436 1.77 17.26 3.05
CA LEU A 436 2.26 15.88 3.21
C LEU A 436 3.71 15.71 2.73
N SER A 437 4.11 16.46 1.69
CA SER A 437 5.50 16.43 1.22
C SER A 437 6.49 17.04 2.23
N LEU A 438 6.07 17.89 3.17
CA LEU A 438 6.98 18.57 4.11
C LEU A 438 7.71 17.65 5.09
N PRO A 439 7.10 16.59 5.65
CA PRO A 439 7.84 15.50 6.28
C PRO A 439 8.43 14.52 5.26
N VAL A 440 7.64 14.06 4.28
CA VAL A 440 8.00 12.96 3.36
C VAL A 440 9.25 13.28 2.52
N ARG A 441 9.50 14.55 2.18
CA ARG A 441 10.71 14.98 1.43
C ARG A 441 12.03 14.57 2.10
N ARG A 442 12.06 14.30 3.41
CA ARG A 442 13.25 13.84 4.16
C ARG A 442 13.43 12.32 4.19
N LEU A 443 12.54 11.55 3.55
CA LEU A 443 12.59 10.09 3.51
C LEU A 443 13.23 9.60 2.21
N GLY A 444 13.87 8.43 2.28
CA GLY A 444 14.47 7.71 1.15
C GLY A 444 13.66 6.46 0.78
N GLY A 445 13.72 6.08 -0.50
CA GLY A 445 13.22 4.82 -1.05
C GLY A 445 11.92 4.29 -0.44
N ILE A 446 12.05 3.20 0.32
CA ILE A 446 10.95 2.43 0.93
C ILE A 446 10.14 3.28 1.93
N TRP A 447 10.79 4.15 2.72
CA TRP A 447 10.13 4.93 3.76
C TRP A 447 9.15 5.96 3.20
N THR A 448 9.37 6.46 1.98
CA THR A 448 8.41 7.31 1.26
C THR A 448 7.11 6.55 0.97
N ALA A 449 7.20 5.31 0.49
CA ALA A 449 6.02 4.48 0.24
C ALA A 449 5.26 4.19 1.55
N ILE A 450 5.97 3.82 2.63
CA ILE A 450 5.38 3.62 3.97
C ILE A 450 4.62 4.87 4.43
N ALA A 451 5.25 6.05 4.36
CA ALA A 451 4.64 7.30 4.81
C ALA A 451 3.37 7.64 4.04
N THR A 452 3.33 7.38 2.73
CA THR A 452 2.11 7.60 1.92
C THR A 452 1.02 6.58 2.21
N LEU A 453 1.35 5.31 2.48
CA LEU A 453 0.36 4.31 2.90
C LEU A 453 -0.22 4.63 4.29
N ALA A 454 0.65 5.07 5.22
CA ALA A 454 0.25 5.54 6.54
C ALA A 454 -0.69 6.73 6.46
N PHE A 455 -0.39 7.72 5.61
CA PHE A 455 -1.27 8.86 5.37
C PHE A 455 -2.60 8.43 4.71
N ALA A 456 -2.60 7.48 3.78
CA ALA A 456 -3.83 7.01 3.13
C ALA A 456 -4.81 6.39 4.15
N TYR A 457 -4.28 5.56 5.05
CA TYR A 457 -5.05 4.95 6.14
C TYR A 457 -5.41 5.91 7.27
N PHE A 458 -4.55 6.88 7.58
CA PHE A 458 -4.88 7.96 8.52
C PHE A 458 -6.00 8.87 7.97
N PHE A 459 -5.98 9.15 6.66
CA PHE A 459 -7.01 9.93 6.01
C PHE A 459 -8.37 9.19 6.03
N ASP A 460 -8.39 7.95 5.55
CA ASP A 460 -9.52 7.02 5.62
C ASP A 460 -10.15 6.99 7.02
N ALA A 461 -9.36 6.53 7.99
CA ALA A 461 -9.90 6.07 9.25
C ALA A 461 -10.19 7.22 10.24
N VAL A 462 -9.46 8.35 10.13
CA VAL A 462 -9.68 9.56 10.96
C VAL A 462 -10.37 10.68 10.18
N LEU A 463 -9.77 11.18 9.09
CA LEU A 463 -10.19 12.46 8.50
C LEU A 463 -11.55 12.37 7.80
N VAL A 464 -11.82 11.33 7.00
CA VAL A 464 -13.11 11.18 6.30
C VAL A 464 -14.29 11.24 7.28
N LYS A 465 -14.16 10.58 8.43
CA LYS A 465 -15.25 10.44 9.39
C LYS A 465 -15.55 11.71 10.21
N LEU A 466 -14.68 12.71 10.16
CA LEU A 466 -14.98 14.02 10.75
C LEU A 466 -16.15 14.65 9.98
N SER A 467 -17.20 15.07 10.69
CA SER A 467 -18.42 15.59 10.07
C SER A 467 -18.19 16.82 9.16
N TRP A 468 -17.15 17.62 9.44
CA TRP A 468 -16.72 18.75 8.59
C TRP A 468 -15.91 18.35 7.35
N VAL A 469 -15.46 17.09 7.25
CA VAL A 469 -14.77 16.53 6.07
C VAL A 469 -15.72 15.67 5.25
N GLY A 470 -16.20 14.55 5.80
CA GLY A 470 -16.97 13.55 5.04
C GLY A 470 -18.46 13.47 5.36
N GLY A 471 -19.03 14.47 6.04
CA GLY A 471 -20.47 14.55 6.36
C GLY A 471 -20.84 13.99 7.73
N GLY A 472 -20.21 12.90 8.17
CA GLY A 472 -20.50 12.21 9.44
C GLY A 472 -21.08 10.81 9.21
N ASP A 473 -21.70 10.23 10.23
CA ASP A 473 -22.02 8.79 10.24
C ASP A 473 -23.07 8.38 9.20
N GLU A 474 -24.08 9.21 8.93
CA GLU A 474 -25.05 8.98 7.84
C GLU A 474 -24.35 8.88 6.47
N ALA A 475 -23.40 9.78 6.23
CA ALA A 475 -22.65 9.85 4.98
C ALA A 475 -21.68 8.67 4.78
N LEU A 476 -21.16 8.08 5.87
CA LEU A 476 -20.33 6.89 5.83
C LEU A 476 -21.13 5.63 5.45
N LEU A 477 -22.39 5.55 5.89
CA LEU A 477 -23.23 4.35 5.79
C LEU A 477 -24.09 4.31 4.52
N MET A 478 -24.78 5.40 4.19
CA MET A 478 -25.64 5.48 2.99
C MET A 478 -24.89 6.01 1.76
N GLY A 479 -23.73 6.66 1.98
CA GLY A 479 -23.12 7.51 0.96
C GLY A 479 -23.85 8.85 0.84
N THR A 480 -23.26 9.80 0.13
CA THR A 480 -23.79 11.16 0.01
C THR A 480 -24.12 11.52 -1.42
N ALA A 481 -25.41 11.77 -1.68
CA ALA A 481 -25.92 12.18 -2.98
C ALA A 481 -25.23 13.47 -3.45
N LEU A 482 -24.53 13.39 -4.59
CA LEU A 482 -23.82 14.52 -5.17
C LEU A 482 -24.44 14.89 -6.53
N PRO A 483 -25.25 15.96 -6.62
CA PRO A 483 -25.95 16.30 -7.84
C PRO A 483 -24.97 16.70 -8.96
N ARG A 484 -25.33 16.38 -10.20
CA ARG A 484 -24.54 16.75 -11.37
C ARG A 484 -24.70 18.26 -11.69
N PRO A 485 -23.68 18.93 -12.25
CA PRO A 485 -23.79 20.34 -12.60
C PRO A 485 -24.71 20.58 -13.81
N VAL A 486 -25.36 21.74 -13.86
CA VAL A 486 -25.95 22.28 -15.09
C VAL A 486 -25.09 23.46 -15.57
N ILE A 487 -24.68 23.45 -16.84
CA ILE A 487 -23.86 24.51 -17.45
C ILE A 487 -24.74 25.32 -18.40
N GLY A 488 -25.53 26.24 -17.83
CA GLY A 488 -26.46 27.07 -18.60
C GLY A 488 -27.49 26.20 -19.34
N PRO A 489 -27.50 26.18 -20.70
CA PRO A 489 -28.41 25.34 -21.47
C PRO A 489 -27.98 23.86 -21.57
N TRP A 490 -26.84 23.45 -21.00
CA TRP A 490 -26.35 22.07 -21.08
C TRP A 490 -26.46 21.38 -19.71
N ASP A 491 -27.36 20.40 -19.61
CA ASP A 491 -27.52 19.56 -18.42
C ASP A 491 -26.51 18.40 -18.45
N LEU A 492 -25.76 18.19 -17.36
CA LEU A 492 -24.85 17.04 -17.23
C LEU A 492 -25.51 15.85 -16.50
N GLY A 493 -26.80 15.96 -16.14
CA GLY A 493 -27.68 14.83 -15.84
C GLY A 493 -27.64 13.74 -16.90
N ASP A 494 -27.51 14.12 -18.18
CA ASP A 494 -27.28 13.19 -19.29
C ASP A 494 -25.82 12.64 -19.26
N ASP A 495 -25.70 11.33 -19.09
CA ASP A 495 -24.44 10.57 -19.12
C ASP A 495 -23.56 10.89 -20.34
N LYS A 496 -24.13 11.21 -21.50
CA LYS A 496 -23.40 11.48 -22.74
C LYS A 496 -22.81 12.89 -22.73
N TYR A 497 -23.54 13.89 -22.23
CA TYR A 497 -22.96 15.22 -22.01
C TYR A 497 -21.88 15.18 -20.91
N TYR A 498 -22.09 14.39 -19.85
CA TYR A 498 -21.08 14.19 -18.81
C TYR A 498 -19.83 13.47 -19.32
N LEU A 499 -19.97 12.43 -20.17
CA LEU A 499 -18.85 11.74 -20.83
C LEU A 499 -18.01 12.72 -21.66
N VAL A 500 -18.65 13.58 -22.46
CA VAL A 500 -17.96 14.60 -23.28
C VAL A 500 -17.23 15.61 -22.40
N PHE A 501 -17.88 16.10 -21.35
CA PHE A 501 -17.28 17.03 -20.37
C PHE A 501 -16.06 16.43 -19.67
N ALA A 502 -16.16 15.21 -19.13
CA ALA A 502 -15.05 14.50 -18.52
C ALA A 502 -13.91 14.24 -19.52
N SER A 503 -14.23 13.95 -20.78
CA SER A 503 -13.25 13.74 -21.86
C SER A 503 -12.47 15.02 -22.19
N ILE A 504 -13.14 16.18 -22.19
CA ILE A 504 -12.48 17.49 -22.37
C ILE A 504 -11.49 17.75 -21.23
N ILE A 505 -11.89 17.50 -19.97
CA ILE A 505 -10.98 17.66 -18.81
C ILE A 505 -9.79 16.69 -18.91
N LEU A 506 -10.01 15.43 -19.30
CA LEU A 506 -8.91 14.47 -19.50
C LEU A 506 -7.91 14.96 -20.56
N ILE A 507 -8.38 15.53 -21.68
CA ILE A 507 -7.51 16.10 -22.73
C ILE A 507 -6.69 17.29 -22.19
N ILE A 508 -7.31 18.18 -21.40
CA ILE A 508 -6.62 19.31 -20.76
C ILE A 508 -5.55 18.81 -19.79
N VAL A 509 -5.89 17.91 -18.87
CA VAL A 509 -4.95 17.36 -17.87
C VAL A 509 -3.81 16.59 -18.55
N ALA A 510 -4.10 15.77 -19.56
CA ALA A 510 -3.08 15.07 -20.34
C ALA A 510 -2.14 16.04 -21.06
N THR A 511 -2.66 17.16 -21.58
CA THR A 511 -1.86 18.21 -22.22
C THR A 511 -0.96 18.92 -21.20
N VAL A 512 -1.48 19.24 -20.01
CA VAL A 512 -0.69 19.80 -18.91
C VAL A 512 0.43 18.85 -18.48
N VAL A 513 0.16 17.55 -18.33
CA VAL A 513 1.18 16.54 -17.96
C VAL A 513 2.22 16.34 -19.07
N LEU A 514 1.84 16.42 -20.35
CA LEU A 514 2.80 16.43 -21.48
C LEU A 514 3.74 17.64 -21.40
N GLN A 515 3.21 18.83 -21.09
CA GLN A 515 4.01 20.05 -21.03
C GLN A 515 4.90 20.10 -19.78
N LEU A 516 4.41 19.63 -18.63
CA LEU A 516 5.23 19.41 -17.42
C LEU A 516 6.41 18.45 -17.68
N ARG A 517 6.16 17.36 -18.41
CA ARG A 517 7.19 16.37 -18.76
C ARG A 517 8.25 16.91 -19.72
N LYS A 518 7.86 17.75 -20.69
CA LYS A 518 8.80 18.38 -21.65
C LYS A 518 9.53 19.59 -21.05
N GLY A 519 8.88 20.29 -20.12
CA GLY A 519 9.37 21.53 -19.54
C GLY A 519 10.55 21.35 -18.57
N THR A 520 10.94 22.44 -17.91
CA THR A 520 12.04 22.44 -16.94
C THR A 520 11.81 21.45 -15.80
N PHE A 521 10.59 21.37 -15.26
CA PHE A 521 10.25 20.41 -14.19
C PHE A 521 10.60 18.95 -14.58
N GLY A 522 10.15 18.48 -15.75
CA GLY A 522 10.48 17.13 -16.24
C GLY A 522 11.99 16.90 -16.41
N ARG A 523 12.73 17.89 -16.91
CA ARG A 523 14.21 17.81 -17.03
C ARG A 523 14.89 17.71 -15.66
N THR A 524 14.48 18.56 -14.71
CA THR A 524 14.96 18.55 -13.32
C THR A 524 14.68 17.21 -12.64
N VAL A 525 13.48 16.65 -12.83
CA VAL A 525 13.08 15.34 -12.30
C VAL A 525 13.92 14.20 -12.90
N VAL A 526 14.22 14.24 -14.21
CA VAL A 526 15.11 13.26 -14.85
C VAL A 526 16.54 13.33 -14.30
N ALA A 527 17.05 14.53 -13.99
CA ALA A 527 18.38 14.69 -13.38
C ALA A 527 18.46 14.00 -12.00
N MET A 528 17.48 14.22 -11.12
CA MET A 528 17.44 13.55 -9.80
C MET A 528 17.39 12.02 -9.91
N ARG A 529 16.75 11.48 -10.95
CA ARG A 529 16.68 10.04 -11.22
C ARG A 529 18.00 9.42 -11.69
N GLY A 530 18.91 10.22 -12.27
CA GLY A 530 20.26 9.78 -12.61
C GLY A 530 21.19 9.80 -11.38
N SER A 531 21.16 10.89 -10.62
CA SER A 531 21.79 10.97 -9.30
C SER A 531 21.17 12.11 -8.49
N GLU A 532 20.60 11.82 -7.32
CA GLU A 532 20.07 12.87 -6.43
C GLU A 532 21.22 13.72 -5.87
N VAL A 533 22.37 13.13 -5.57
CA VAL A 533 23.58 13.85 -5.12
C VAL A 533 24.18 14.70 -6.25
N GLY A 534 24.22 14.17 -7.48
CA GLY A 534 24.66 14.92 -8.67
C GLY A 534 23.71 16.04 -9.08
N ALA A 535 22.42 15.92 -8.77
CA ALA A 535 21.45 17.00 -8.94
C ALA A 535 21.63 18.08 -7.85
N GLU A 536 21.78 17.68 -6.58
CA GLU A 536 22.02 18.62 -5.47
C GLU A 536 23.32 19.43 -5.67
N SER A 537 24.38 18.86 -6.25
CA SER A 537 25.65 19.58 -6.51
C SER A 537 25.55 20.69 -7.57
N ILE A 538 24.63 20.58 -8.54
CA ILE A 538 24.33 21.64 -9.53
C ILE A 538 23.17 22.56 -9.07
N GLY A 539 22.86 22.57 -7.78
CA GLY A 539 21.87 23.47 -7.17
C GLY A 539 20.41 23.02 -7.30
N ILE A 540 20.13 21.82 -7.81
CA ILE A 540 18.76 21.27 -7.86
C ILE A 540 18.38 20.78 -6.47
N SER A 541 17.63 21.59 -5.72
CA SER A 541 17.12 21.22 -4.41
C SER A 541 16.03 20.14 -4.54
N ALA A 542 16.38 18.87 -4.33
CA ALA A 542 15.45 17.75 -4.50
C ALA A 542 14.16 17.90 -3.67
N ALA A 543 14.28 18.47 -2.47
CA ALA A 543 13.15 18.81 -1.60
C ALA A 543 12.04 19.66 -2.26
N ARG A 544 12.39 20.63 -3.13
CA ARG A 544 11.39 21.44 -3.86
C ARG A 544 10.73 20.64 -4.99
N VAL A 545 11.52 19.84 -5.71
CA VAL A 545 11.03 19.03 -6.83
C VAL A 545 10.06 17.95 -6.33
N ARG A 546 10.42 17.27 -5.23
CA ARG A 546 9.55 16.33 -4.50
C ARG A 546 8.23 16.99 -4.07
N LEU A 547 8.27 18.20 -3.49
CA LEU A 547 7.08 18.96 -3.08
C LEU A 547 6.16 19.29 -4.26
N VAL A 548 6.73 19.83 -5.35
CA VAL A 548 5.97 20.19 -6.56
C VAL A 548 5.37 18.94 -7.23
N ALA A 549 6.10 17.81 -7.25
CA ALA A 549 5.58 16.54 -7.75
C ALA A 549 4.35 16.06 -6.97
N PHE A 550 4.40 16.10 -5.63
CA PHE A 550 3.27 15.71 -4.78
C PHE A 550 2.09 16.68 -4.89
N ALA A 551 2.34 18.00 -4.92
CA ALA A 551 1.28 19.00 -5.06
C ALA A 551 0.52 18.88 -6.41
N ILE A 552 1.24 18.77 -7.53
CA ILE A 552 0.65 18.57 -8.87
C ILE A 552 -0.09 17.24 -8.94
N SER A 553 0.46 16.17 -8.35
CA SER A 553 -0.21 14.88 -8.29
C SER A 553 -1.51 14.95 -7.52
N ALA A 554 -1.51 15.57 -6.34
CA ALA A 554 -2.69 15.66 -5.50
C ALA A 554 -3.77 16.56 -6.12
N PHE A 555 -3.39 17.62 -6.85
CA PHE A 555 -4.31 18.38 -7.70
C PHE A 555 -5.02 17.50 -8.72
N ILE A 556 -4.25 16.72 -9.50
CA ILE A 556 -4.77 15.85 -10.56
C ILE A 556 -5.61 14.70 -9.97
N ALA A 557 -5.18 14.09 -8.86
CA ALA A 557 -5.93 13.06 -8.17
C ALA A 557 -7.24 13.60 -7.61
N GLY A 558 -7.22 14.75 -6.92
CA GLY A 558 -8.41 15.41 -6.37
C GLY A 558 -9.41 15.82 -7.46
N LEU A 559 -8.94 16.35 -8.59
CA LEU A 559 -9.79 16.64 -9.75
C LEU A 559 -10.44 15.36 -10.31
N GLY A 560 -9.68 14.27 -10.45
CA GLY A 560 -10.22 12.98 -10.89
C GLY A 560 -11.19 12.35 -9.90
N GLY A 561 -10.95 12.49 -8.59
CA GLY A 561 -11.83 11.99 -7.53
C GLY A 561 -13.13 12.78 -7.39
N ALA A 562 -13.06 14.11 -7.54
CA ALA A 562 -14.24 14.97 -7.65
C ALA A 562 -15.15 14.53 -8.82
N LEU A 563 -14.57 14.29 -9.99
CA LEU A 563 -15.30 13.77 -11.15
C LEU A 563 -15.81 12.33 -10.93
N LEU A 564 -15.10 11.49 -10.17
CA LEU A 564 -15.57 10.12 -9.86
C LEU A 564 -16.77 10.12 -8.92
N ALA A 565 -16.81 11.06 -7.98
CA ALA A 565 -17.95 11.30 -7.10
C ALA A 565 -19.17 11.84 -7.86
N ILE A 566 -18.98 12.82 -8.76
CA ILE A 566 -20.06 13.37 -9.60
C ILE A 566 -20.60 12.29 -10.54
N GLN A 567 -19.73 11.44 -11.11
CA GLN A 567 -20.15 10.35 -11.99
C GLN A 567 -21.02 9.30 -11.27
N GLN A 568 -20.65 8.93 -10.05
CA GLN A 568 -21.40 7.93 -9.28
C GLN A 568 -22.57 8.53 -8.50
N GLU A 569 -22.75 9.85 -8.58
CA GLU A 569 -23.70 10.65 -7.78
C GLU A 569 -23.60 10.39 -6.27
N ASN A 570 -22.47 9.83 -5.81
CA ASN A 570 -22.30 9.31 -4.47
C ASN A 570 -20.84 9.40 -3.99
N VAL A 571 -20.62 10.05 -2.84
CA VAL A 571 -19.33 9.99 -2.14
C VAL A 571 -19.34 8.96 -1.01
N ASN A 572 -18.83 7.76 -1.30
CA ASN A 572 -18.52 6.74 -0.28
C ASN A 572 -17.02 6.37 -0.34
N TYR A 573 -16.28 6.57 0.76
CA TYR A 573 -14.85 6.27 0.80
C TYR A 573 -14.55 4.76 0.73
N SER A 574 -15.31 3.94 1.46
CA SER A 574 -15.08 2.50 1.57
C SER A 574 -15.18 1.79 0.21
N THR A 575 -16.12 2.23 -0.63
CA THR A 575 -16.33 1.71 -1.99
C THR A 575 -15.35 2.32 -2.98
N ASN A 576 -15.24 3.66 -3.03
CA ASN A 576 -14.64 4.36 -4.17
C ASN A 576 -13.18 4.77 -3.98
N PHE A 577 -12.70 4.90 -2.74
CA PHE A 577 -11.39 5.51 -2.44
C PHE A 577 -10.51 4.75 -1.44
N SER A 578 -10.98 3.58 -0.94
CA SER A 578 -10.30 2.70 0.01
C SER A 578 -8.80 2.48 -0.31
N PRO A 579 -7.90 2.43 0.69
CA PRO A 579 -6.46 2.30 0.45
C PRO A 579 -6.08 1.00 -0.27
N PHE A 580 -6.89 -0.06 -0.12
CA PHE A 580 -6.71 -1.33 -0.83
C PHE A 580 -7.05 -1.19 -2.33
N THR A 581 -8.13 -0.51 -2.67
CA THR A 581 -8.49 -0.17 -4.06
C THR A 581 -7.45 0.76 -4.68
N ALA A 582 -6.97 1.76 -3.92
CA ALA A 582 -5.91 2.68 -4.34
C ALA A 582 -4.55 1.99 -4.55
N LEU A 583 -4.23 0.95 -3.78
CA LEU A 583 -3.07 0.08 -4.04
C LEU A 583 -3.20 -0.60 -5.41
N PHE A 584 -4.38 -1.14 -5.72
CA PHE A 584 -4.62 -1.80 -7.01
C PHE A 584 -4.50 -0.81 -8.19
N TRP A 585 -4.95 0.43 -8.05
CA TRP A 585 -4.71 1.49 -9.05
C TRP A 585 -3.22 1.70 -9.35
N VAL A 586 -2.37 1.75 -8.32
CA VAL A 586 -0.91 1.86 -8.48
C VAL A 586 -0.35 0.61 -9.17
N VAL A 587 -0.80 -0.58 -8.80
CA VAL A 587 -0.41 -1.85 -9.46
C VAL A 587 -0.75 -1.83 -10.96
N MET A 588 -1.96 -1.40 -11.34
CA MET A 588 -2.38 -1.32 -12.74
C MET A 588 -1.55 -0.31 -13.54
N VAL A 589 -1.44 0.95 -13.07
CA VAL A 589 -0.70 2.00 -13.80
C VAL A 589 0.76 1.60 -14.02
N VAL A 590 1.41 1.05 -12.99
CA VAL A 590 2.82 0.67 -13.10
C VAL A 590 3.01 -0.53 -14.03
N THR A 591 2.12 -1.53 -13.96
CA THR A 591 2.14 -2.73 -14.81
C THR A 591 1.98 -2.41 -16.30
N LEU A 592 1.00 -1.58 -16.68
CA LEU A 592 0.78 -1.26 -18.09
C LEU A 592 1.80 -0.23 -18.60
N GLY A 593 2.19 0.75 -17.79
CA GLY A 593 3.30 1.66 -18.11
C GLY A 593 3.25 2.97 -17.34
N SER A 594 3.85 3.03 -16.15
CA SER A 594 3.83 4.24 -15.32
C SER A 594 4.46 5.47 -16.01
N ARG A 595 5.38 5.27 -16.95
CA ARG A 595 6.23 6.34 -17.53
C ARG A 595 5.59 7.07 -18.73
N THR A 596 4.42 6.65 -19.21
CA THR A 596 3.63 7.41 -20.20
C THR A 596 2.15 7.52 -19.88
N ILE A 597 1.57 8.63 -20.35
CA ILE A 597 0.13 8.89 -20.35
C ILE A 597 -0.66 7.78 -21.06
N ARG A 598 -0.09 7.11 -22.08
CA ARG A 598 -0.76 5.97 -22.73
C ARG A 598 -0.85 4.75 -21.82
N GLY A 599 0.17 4.48 -20.99
CA GLY A 599 0.10 3.44 -19.98
C GLY A 599 -0.97 3.73 -18.92
N ALA A 600 -1.11 5.00 -18.50
CA ALA A 600 -2.17 5.44 -17.58
C ALA A 600 -3.58 5.31 -18.17
N LEU A 601 -3.82 5.81 -19.40
CA LEU A 601 -5.11 5.67 -20.08
C LEU A 601 -5.48 4.19 -20.31
N ASN A 602 -4.52 3.37 -20.76
CA ASN A 602 -4.75 1.94 -20.95
C ASN A 602 -5.01 1.22 -19.61
N ALA A 603 -4.36 1.65 -18.52
CA ALA A 603 -4.61 1.09 -17.19
C ALA A 603 -6.02 1.45 -16.66
N ALA A 604 -6.50 2.67 -16.90
CA ALA A 604 -7.84 3.07 -16.49
C ALA A 604 -8.94 2.44 -17.37
N ALA A 605 -8.70 2.32 -18.67
CA ALA A 605 -9.55 1.54 -19.58
C ALA A 605 -9.59 0.07 -19.16
N ALA A 606 -8.47 -0.53 -18.75
CA ALA A 606 -8.45 -1.87 -18.20
C ALA A 606 -9.14 -1.97 -16.82
N PHE A 607 -9.05 -0.94 -15.97
CA PHE A 607 -9.72 -0.93 -14.66
C PHE A 607 -11.25 -0.98 -14.81
N ALA A 608 -11.83 -0.15 -15.69
CA ALA A 608 -13.28 -0.08 -15.88
C ALA A 608 -13.82 -1.16 -16.84
N LEU A 609 -13.12 -1.46 -17.94
CA LEU A 609 -13.67 -2.27 -19.04
C LEU A 609 -13.27 -3.74 -18.99
N PHE A 610 -12.13 -4.14 -18.39
CA PHE A 610 -11.58 -5.50 -18.59
C PHE A 610 -12.53 -6.62 -18.12
N ASP A 611 -13.21 -6.43 -16.99
CA ASP A 611 -14.20 -7.38 -16.48
C ASP A 611 -15.33 -7.64 -17.50
N GLN A 612 -15.99 -6.57 -17.94
CA GLN A 612 -17.12 -6.66 -18.87
C GLN A 612 -16.67 -7.12 -20.28
N LEU A 613 -15.61 -6.48 -20.81
CA LEU A 613 -15.15 -6.62 -22.18
C LEU A 613 -14.47 -7.98 -22.46
N ILE A 614 -13.76 -8.54 -21.46
CA ILE A 614 -12.90 -9.73 -21.62
C ILE A 614 -13.35 -10.88 -20.72
N LEU A 615 -13.64 -10.65 -19.44
CA LEU A 615 -13.99 -11.74 -18.51
C LEU A 615 -15.45 -12.19 -18.61
N LYS A 616 -16.37 -11.29 -18.97
CA LYS A 616 -17.81 -11.58 -19.21
C LYS A 616 -18.18 -11.75 -20.68
N GLY A 617 -17.23 -11.55 -21.60
CA GLY A 617 -17.44 -11.74 -23.03
C GLY A 617 -18.51 -10.84 -23.67
N THR A 618 -18.88 -9.68 -23.08
CA THR A 618 -20.02 -8.87 -23.57
C THR A 618 -19.83 -8.37 -25.01
N VAL A 619 -18.58 -8.13 -25.45
CA VAL A 619 -18.26 -7.81 -26.85
C VAL A 619 -18.55 -8.99 -27.79
N LEU A 620 -18.40 -10.23 -27.31
CA LEU A 620 -18.72 -11.41 -28.09
C LEU A 620 -20.24 -11.55 -28.26
N ALA A 621 -21.03 -11.33 -27.20
CA ALA A 621 -22.50 -11.24 -27.28
C ALA A 621 -22.94 -10.16 -28.28
N TRP A 622 -22.32 -8.97 -28.22
CA TRP A 622 -22.62 -7.85 -29.12
C TRP A 622 -22.23 -8.11 -30.58
N ILE A 623 -21.07 -8.73 -30.84
CA ILE A 623 -20.63 -9.11 -32.20
C ILE A 623 -21.54 -10.19 -32.80
N LEU A 624 -21.91 -11.22 -32.03
CA LEU A 624 -22.77 -12.32 -32.50
C LEU A 624 -24.27 -11.97 -32.40
N ARG A 625 -24.63 -10.81 -31.84
CA ARG A 625 -26.01 -10.35 -31.58
C ARG A 625 -26.89 -11.37 -30.86
N SER A 626 -26.27 -12.21 -30.03
CA SER A 626 -26.93 -13.32 -29.34
C SER A 626 -26.15 -13.67 -28.08
N GLU A 627 -26.79 -13.53 -26.92
CA GLU A 627 -26.19 -13.85 -25.62
C GLU A 627 -25.93 -15.36 -25.50
N SER A 628 -26.81 -16.18 -26.07
CA SER A 628 -26.69 -17.65 -26.18
C SER A 628 -25.58 -18.14 -27.11
N ALA A 629 -24.87 -17.25 -27.80
CA ALA A 629 -23.69 -17.59 -28.60
C ALA A 629 -22.36 -17.20 -27.92
N VAL A 630 -22.40 -16.67 -26.70
CA VAL A 630 -21.23 -16.59 -25.81
C VAL A 630 -20.95 -17.99 -25.28
N PRO A 631 -19.74 -18.56 -25.47
CA PRO A 631 -19.43 -19.89 -24.93
C PRO A 631 -19.46 -19.91 -23.40
N ASP A 632 -19.93 -21.00 -22.79
CA ASP A 632 -20.15 -21.15 -21.33
C ASP A 632 -18.91 -20.92 -20.44
N PHE A 633 -17.72 -20.82 -21.03
CA PHE A 633 -16.48 -20.44 -20.36
C PHE A 633 -16.36 -18.92 -20.09
N PHE A 634 -17.09 -18.07 -20.82
CA PHE A 634 -16.98 -16.61 -20.78
C PHE A 634 -17.78 -15.85 -19.69
N PRO A 635 -18.45 -16.45 -18.68
CA PRO A 635 -18.77 -15.77 -17.43
C PRO A 635 -17.66 -15.99 -16.38
N ILE A 636 -16.45 -15.51 -16.67
CA ILE A 636 -15.28 -15.64 -15.78
C ILE A 636 -15.42 -14.67 -14.59
N SER A 637 -15.14 -15.14 -13.38
CA SER A 637 -15.21 -14.31 -12.17
C SER A 637 -14.27 -13.09 -12.24
N GLY A 638 -14.81 -11.89 -11.97
CA GLY A 638 -14.06 -10.63 -11.90
C GLY A 638 -12.90 -10.62 -10.88
N LYS A 639 -12.84 -11.59 -9.95
CA LYS A 639 -11.67 -11.85 -9.10
C LYS A 639 -10.37 -12.02 -9.94
N TRP A 640 -10.47 -12.51 -11.18
CA TRP A 640 -9.34 -12.66 -12.10
C TRP A 640 -8.69 -11.33 -12.52
N VAL A 641 -9.39 -10.19 -12.50
CA VAL A 641 -8.80 -8.88 -12.84
C VAL A 641 -7.62 -8.58 -11.90
N PHE A 642 -7.84 -8.75 -10.60
CA PHE A 642 -6.83 -8.54 -9.55
C PHE A 642 -5.66 -9.52 -9.67
N VAL A 643 -5.94 -10.80 -9.96
CA VAL A 643 -4.92 -11.84 -10.16
C VAL A 643 -4.03 -11.53 -11.36
N LEU A 644 -4.64 -11.25 -12.53
CA LEU A 644 -3.92 -11.04 -13.78
C LEU A 644 -3.04 -9.78 -13.71
N PHE A 645 -3.57 -8.65 -13.24
CA PHE A 645 -2.80 -7.41 -13.16
C PHE A 645 -1.79 -7.41 -11.99
N GLY A 646 -2.11 -8.04 -10.85
CA GLY A 646 -1.18 -8.18 -9.74
C GLY A 646 -0.01 -9.13 -10.02
N LEU A 647 -0.23 -10.23 -10.75
CA LEU A 647 0.87 -11.07 -11.26
C LEU A 647 1.62 -10.41 -12.42
N ALA A 648 0.96 -9.63 -13.26
CA ALA A 648 1.63 -8.89 -14.33
C ALA A 648 2.60 -7.80 -13.83
N ALA A 649 2.48 -7.36 -12.57
CA ALA A 649 3.51 -6.55 -11.90
C ALA A 649 4.90 -7.23 -11.90
N ILE A 650 4.96 -8.58 -11.89
CA ILE A 650 6.21 -9.35 -12.01
C ILE A 650 6.89 -9.09 -13.37
N GLN A 651 6.11 -8.84 -14.44
CA GLN A 651 6.67 -8.45 -15.74
C GLN A 651 7.22 -7.02 -15.71
N PHE A 652 6.62 -6.08 -14.98
CA PHE A 652 7.19 -4.74 -14.82
C PHE A 652 8.59 -4.77 -14.19
N ALA A 653 8.84 -5.66 -13.23
CA ALA A 653 10.18 -5.80 -12.65
C ALA A 653 11.22 -6.44 -13.59
N ARG A 654 10.79 -7.03 -14.72
CA ARG A 654 11.66 -7.46 -15.84
C ARG A 654 11.71 -6.43 -16.99
N HIS A 655 10.69 -5.57 -17.07
CA HIS A 655 10.42 -4.61 -18.14
C HIS A 655 9.89 -3.30 -17.52
N PRO A 656 10.76 -2.45 -16.93
CA PRO A 656 10.37 -1.20 -16.26
C PRO A 656 9.82 -0.13 -17.22
N GLU A 657 9.82 -0.39 -18.52
CA GLU A 657 9.05 0.33 -19.54
C GLU A 657 7.53 0.07 -19.46
N GLY A 658 7.10 -1.06 -18.88
CA GLY A 658 5.71 -1.50 -18.81
C GLY A 658 5.20 -2.22 -20.07
N LEU A 659 4.10 -2.95 -19.93
CA LEU A 659 3.58 -3.83 -20.99
C LEU A 659 3.19 -3.09 -22.29
N VAL A 660 2.72 -1.85 -22.20
CA VAL A 660 2.25 -1.04 -23.35
C VAL A 660 3.41 -0.45 -24.15
N GLU A 661 4.54 -0.14 -23.50
CA GLU A 661 5.69 0.51 -24.15
C GLU A 661 6.71 -0.49 -24.70
N ARG A 662 6.71 -1.72 -24.18
CA ARG A 662 7.57 -2.82 -24.65
C ARG A 662 7.46 -3.00 -26.17
N PRO A 663 8.57 -2.93 -26.93
CA PRO A 663 8.53 -3.13 -28.38
C PRO A 663 8.26 -4.61 -28.69
N MET A 664 6.99 -4.95 -28.89
CA MET A 664 6.59 -6.24 -29.48
C MET A 664 7.32 -6.41 -30.82
N LYS A 665 8.23 -7.38 -30.89
CA LYS A 665 8.87 -7.77 -32.15
C LYS A 665 7.76 -8.33 -33.06
N PRO A 666 7.47 -7.73 -34.23
CA PRO A 666 6.43 -8.25 -35.10
C PRO A 666 6.77 -9.68 -35.53
N PRO A 667 5.76 -10.57 -35.65
CA PRO A 667 5.98 -11.98 -35.98
C PRO A 667 6.78 -12.13 -37.27
N ALA A 668 7.56 -13.21 -37.35
CA ALA A 668 8.56 -13.40 -38.42
C ALA A 668 7.97 -13.32 -39.84
N PHE A 669 6.70 -13.71 -40.01
CA PHE A 669 5.93 -13.54 -41.24
C PHE A 669 5.81 -12.06 -41.66
N LEU A 670 5.34 -11.17 -40.78
CA LEU A 670 5.26 -9.73 -41.06
C LEU A 670 6.65 -9.11 -41.27
N ARG A 671 7.69 -9.60 -40.57
CA ARG A 671 9.07 -9.17 -40.83
C ARG A 671 9.55 -9.52 -42.24
N ARG A 672 9.13 -10.65 -42.82
CA ARG A 672 9.45 -11.03 -44.21
C ARG A 672 8.63 -10.23 -45.22
N LEU A 673 7.34 -10.02 -44.95
CA LEU A 673 6.42 -9.25 -45.81
C LEU A 673 6.79 -7.76 -45.91
N PHE A 674 7.32 -7.17 -44.82
CA PHE A 674 7.82 -5.79 -44.79
C PHE A 674 9.36 -5.68 -44.87
N ALA A 675 10.06 -6.74 -45.32
CA ALA A 675 11.49 -6.71 -45.62
C ALA A 675 11.77 -6.03 -46.97
N GLY A 676 11.43 -4.75 -47.09
CA GLY A 676 12.15 -3.89 -48.04
C GLY A 676 13.65 -3.89 -47.72
N GLN A 677 14.50 -3.62 -48.71
CA GLN A 677 15.95 -3.55 -48.52
C GLN A 677 16.28 -2.68 -47.29
N PRO A 678 17.21 -3.10 -46.41
CA PRO A 678 17.58 -2.32 -45.26
C PRO A 678 18.16 -0.99 -45.75
N ALA A 679 17.39 0.10 -45.55
CA ALA A 679 17.87 1.44 -45.86
C ALA A 679 19.20 1.64 -45.11
N ALA A 680 20.26 1.93 -45.87
CA ALA A 680 21.58 2.13 -45.30
C ALA A 680 21.46 3.19 -44.19
N VAL A 681 21.87 2.82 -42.97
CA VAL A 681 21.89 3.76 -41.86
C VAL A 681 22.80 4.91 -42.28
N PRO A 682 22.31 6.15 -42.38
CA PRO A 682 23.17 7.27 -42.74
C PRO A 682 24.22 7.39 -41.65
N ALA A 683 25.49 7.18 -42.02
CA ALA A 683 26.59 7.44 -41.12
C ALA A 683 26.48 8.89 -40.61
N LEU A 684 26.74 9.11 -39.32
CA LEU A 684 26.52 10.39 -38.63
C LEU A 684 27.57 11.46 -39.02
N ALA A 685 27.53 11.86 -40.29
CA ALA A 685 28.17 13.06 -40.80
C ALA A 685 27.43 14.29 -40.25
N GLY A 686 27.84 14.76 -39.07
CA GLY A 686 27.15 15.87 -38.40
C GLY A 686 27.45 16.06 -36.91
N ALA A 687 28.52 15.47 -36.36
CA ALA A 687 28.95 15.68 -34.98
C ALA A 687 30.39 16.24 -34.93
N GLY A 688 30.63 17.36 -35.61
CA GLY A 688 31.88 18.12 -35.44
C GLY A 688 31.92 18.74 -34.04
N GLY A 689 32.95 18.45 -33.24
CA GLY A 689 33.03 18.98 -31.87
C GLY A 689 33.95 18.23 -30.89
N VAL A 690 34.54 17.09 -31.27
CA VAL A 690 35.64 16.46 -30.51
C VAL A 690 36.79 16.17 -31.46
N GLY A 691 38.00 16.58 -31.10
CA GLY A 691 39.17 16.48 -31.96
C GLY A 691 39.62 15.04 -32.18
N THR A 692 39.39 14.52 -33.39
CA THR A 692 40.04 13.30 -33.86
C THR A 692 41.52 13.56 -34.09
N VAL A 693 42.38 13.08 -33.18
CA VAL A 693 43.84 13.03 -33.41
C VAL A 693 44.10 12.19 -34.67
N PRO A 694 44.86 12.68 -35.67
CA PRO A 694 45.09 11.93 -36.90
C PRO A 694 45.89 10.66 -36.62
N ALA A 695 45.38 9.52 -37.11
CA ALA A 695 45.94 8.18 -36.88
C ALA A 695 47.20 7.87 -37.72
N SER A 696 48.13 8.84 -37.82
CA SER A 696 49.32 8.77 -38.67
C SER A 696 50.63 9.14 -37.95
N VAL A 697 50.64 9.11 -36.60
CA VAL A 697 51.85 9.24 -35.77
C VAL A 697 51.84 8.19 -34.65
N VAL A 698 51.89 6.91 -35.03
CA VAL A 698 52.34 5.80 -34.15
C VAL A 698 53.27 4.90 -34.97
N THR A 699 54.34 5.51 -35.47
CA THR A 699 55.52 4.78 -35.93
C THR A 699 56.52 4.75 -34.78
N GLU A 700 57.23 3.63 -34.65
CA GLU A 700 58.20 3.33 -33.59
C GLU A 700 57.63 3.16 -32.17
N ARG A 701 58.13 2.09 -31.53
CA ARG A 701 57.68 1.58 -30.24
C ARG A 701 58.85 1.78 -29.27
N PRO A 702 58.78 2.72 -28.31
CA PRO A 702 59.80 2.83 -27.27
C PRO A 702 59.92 1.48 -26.54
N ALA A 703 61.14 0.96 -26.45
CA ALA A 703 61.39 -0.29 -25.72
C ALA A 703 61.15 -0.11 -24.22
N ALA A 704 60.72 -1.18 -23.55
CA ALA A 704 60.66 -1.18 -22.09
C ALA A 704 62.09 -1.13 -21.51
N PRO A 705 62.35 -0.37 -20.44
CA PRO A 705 63.65 -0.34 -19.79
C PRO A 705 63.85 -1.61 -18.94
N THR A 706 64.40 -2.67 -19.55
CA THR A 706 65.02 -3.76 -18.80
C THR A 706 66.30 -3.22 -18.14
N PRO A 707 66.52 -3.45 -16.84
CA PRO A 707 67.70 -2.93 -16.15
C PRO A 707 68.93 -3.78 -16.47
N THR A 708 69.87 -3.21 -17.24
CA THR A 708 71.24 -3.73 -17.34
C THR A 708 72.22 -2.56 -17.33
N ALA A 709 73.14 -2.55 -16.37
CA ALA A 709 74.26 -1.61 -16.33
C ALA A 709 75.57 -2.38 -16.57
N GLU A 710 76.26 -2.09 -17.66
CA GLU A 710 77.62 -2.54 -18.00
C GLU A 710 78.07 -1.78 -19.28
N ALA A 711 79.36 -1.51 -19.57
CA ALA A 711 80.56 -1.71 -18.75
C ALA A 711 81.70 -0.74 -19.13
N THR A 712 82.34 -0.14 -18.12
CA THR A 712 83.79 0.13 -18.06
C THR A 712 84.13 0.41 -16.58
N SER A 713 84.93 -0.39 -15.86
CA SER A 713 85.72 -1.60 -16.19
C SER A 713 85.80 -2.50 -14.93
N ALA A 714 86.22 -3.78 -14.91
CA ALA A 714 86.82 -4.65 -15.93
C ALA A 714 86.67 -6.15 -15.57
N ALA A 715 87.12 -7.03 -16.48
CA ALA A 715 87.65 -8.40 -16.26
C ALA A 715 86.72 -9.65 -16.16
N SER A 716 86.77 -10.45 -17.24
CA SER A 716 87.01 -11.92 -17.30
C SER A 716 85.93 -13.00 -16.99
N ALA A 717 85.80 -13.90 -17.99
CA ALA A 717 85.71 -15.37 -17.90
C ALA A 717 84.34 -16.14 -17.80
N THR A 718 83.73 -16.37 -18.98
CA THR A 718 83.42 -17.69 -19.61
C THR A 718 82.69 -18.84 -18.87
N SER A 719 81.78 -19.52 -19.59
CA SER A 719 81.28 -20.91 -19.39
C SER A 719 80.13 -21.13 -18.37
N ALA A 720 79.19 -22.09 -18.50
CA ALA A 720 78.53 -22.76 -19.64
C ALA A 720 77.24 -23.47 -19.14
N ALA A 721 76.43 -24.02 -20.05
CA ALA A 721 75.11 -24.62 -19.75
C ALA A 721 75.16 -26.04 -19.17
N SER A 722 74.09 -26.47 -18.48
CA SER A 722 73.44 -27.78 -18.72
C SER A 722 72.06 -27.97 -18.06
N THR A 723 71.34 -28.97 -18.58
CA THR A 723 70.00 -29.51 -18.26
C THR A 723 69.79 -30.11 -16.85
N GLY A 724 68.54 -30.21 -16.38
CA GLY A 724 68.17 -31.13 -15.28
C GLY A 724 66.68 -31.14 -14.86
N ALA A 725 66.12 -32.34 -14.68
CA ALA A 725 64.87 -32.70 -13.98
C ALA A 725 65.11 -34.07 -13.29
N PRO A 726 64.25 -34.64 -12.39
CA PRO A 726 62.89 -34.25 -11.97
C PRO A 726 62.69 -34.23 -10.42
N ALA A 727 61.48 -34.51 -9.93
CA ALA A 727 61.06 -34.66 -8.51
C ALA A 727 61.37 -36.08 -7.95
N PRO A 728 60.92 -36.55 -6.73
CA PRO A 728 60.11 -35.94 -5.66
C PRO A 728 60.59 -36.22 -4.20
N ALA A 729 59.89 -35.72 -3.16
CA ALA A 729 59.73 -36.37 -1.82
C ALA A 729 58.77 -35.63 -0.84
N GLU A 730 58.18 -36.39 0.08
CA GLU A 730 57.46 -36.06 1.34
C GLU A 730 58.03 -37.00 2.43
N PRO A 731 57.64 -36.99 3.73
CA PRO A 731 57.06 -35.96 4.63
C PRO A 731 57.89 -35.82 5.95
N ALA A 732 57.42 -35.09 6.99
CA ALA A 732 57.46 -35.47 8.43
C ALA A 732 57.26 -34.30 9.45
N GLU A 733 56.44 -34.57 10.49
CA GLU A 733 56.55 -34.04 11.89
C GLU A 733 57.28 -35.13 12.77
N PRO A 734 57.61 -34.97 14.09
CA PRO A 734 57.08 -34.03 15.11
C PRO A 734 58.05 -33.56 16.25
N ALA A 735 57.46 -32.89 17.26
CA ALA A 735 57.75 -32.97 18.72
C ALA A 735 58.92 -32.21 19.41
N ALA A 736 58.53 -31.12 20.11
CA ALA A 736 58.61 -30.95 21.58
C ALA A 736 59.89 -30.47 22.33
N THR A 737 59.61 -29.74 23.44
CA THR A 737 60.39 -29.57 24.70
C THR A 737 61.48 -28.47 24.79
N THR A 738 61.23 -27.39 25.53
CA THR A 738 61.85 -27.09 26.87
C THR A 738 61.46 -25.69 27.41
N VAL A 739 61.55 -25.54 28.75
CA VAL A 739 61.26 -24.34 29.59
C VAL A 739 62.23 -24.42 30.78
N PRO A 740 62.99 -23.36 31.17
CA PRO A 740 62.51 -22.51 32.29
C PRO A 740 63.04 -21.05 32.38
N ALA A 741 62.51 -20.36 33.40
CA ALA A 741 63.04 -19.19 34.15
C ALA A 741 62.69 -17.76 33.68
N GLU A 742 61.96 -17.07 34.57
CA GLU A 742 61.70 -15.62 34.66
C GLU A 742 62.47 -15.09 35.93
N PRO A 743 62.61 -13.77 36.23
CA PRO A 743 61.45 -12.95 36.66
C PRO A 743 61.48 -11.42 36.32
N ALA A 744 60.29 -10.80 36.34
CA ALA A 744 59.90 -9.67 37.22
C ALA A 744 59.27 -8.38 36.59
N ALA A 745 57.98 -8.18 36.92
CA ALA A 745 57.29 -6.91 37.24
C ALA A 745 57.01 -5.87 36.11
N THR A 746 56.00 -4.98 36.19
CA THR A 746 55.03 -4.63 37.26
C THR A 746 53.61 -4.33 36.68
N THR A 747 52.63 -3.98 37.54
CA THR A 747 51.17 -4.06 37.31
C THR A 747 50.43 -2.77 36.94
N VAL A 748 49.18 -2.95 36.50
CA VAL A 748 48.06 -1.98 36.38
C VAL A 748 47.61 -1.42 37.76
N PRO A 749 46.92 -0.27 37.80
CA PRO A 749 45.80 -0.08 38.73
C PRO A 749 44.51 0.47 38.06
N ALA A 750 43.36 0.34 38.73
CA ALA A 750 42.05 0.81 38.28
C ALA A 750 41.16 1.29 39.45
N GLU A 751 40.28 2.26 39.16
CA GLU A 751 39.10 2.75 39.94
C GLU A 751 39.28 3.18 41.42
N PRO A 752 38.44 4.11 41.94
CA PRO A 752 37.22 3.67 42.66
C PRO A 752 36.01 4.63 42.53
N ALA A 753 34.89 4.30 43.18
CA ALA A 753 33.63 5.08 43.18
C ALA A 753 33.00 5.20 44.58
N ALA A 754 32.26 6.29 44.87
CA ALA A 754 31.04 6.31 45.73
C ALA A 754 30.41 7.72 45.98
N THR A 755 29.07 7.73 46.06
CA THR A 755 28.17 8.57 46.91
C THR A 755 27.85 10.08 46.66
N THR A 756 26.54 10.37 46.91
CA THR A 756 25.86 11.63 47.33
C THR A 756 25.53 12.78 46.34
N GLU A 757 24.23 13.07 46.25
CA GLU A 757 23.56 14.36 45.91
C GLU A 757 23.61 15.35 47.13
N PRO A 758 23.15 16.64 47.06
CA PRO A 758 22.26 17.27 46.07
C PRO A 758 22.56 18.74 45.62
N ALA A 759 21.66 19.26 44.78
CA ALA A 759 21.19 20.66 44.70
C ALA A 759 21.99 21.79 43.98
N ALA A 760 21.31 22.34 42.95
CA ALA A 760 21.06 23.77 42.72
C ALA A 760 22.08 24.74 42.04
N THR A 761 21.54 25.42 41.01
CA THR A 761 21.77 26.83 40.57
C THR A 761 22.89 27.22 39.59
N THR A 762 22.54 28.28 38.83
CA THR A 762 23.37 29.34 38.19
C THR A 762 24.08 29.10 36.85
N VAL A 763 23.69 29.96 35.90
CA VAL A 763 24.35 30.32 34.63
C VAL A 763 25.57 31.21 34.90
N PRO A 764 26.62 31.17 34.07
CA PRO A 764 27.12 32.44 33.52
C PRO A 764 27.47 32.41 32.02
N ALA A 765 26.87 33.36 31.30
CA ALA A 765 27.45 34.14 30.20
C ALA A 765 27.44 35.63 30.70
N PRO A 766 28.00 36.68 30.03
CA PRO A 766 28.29 36.81 28.59
C PRO A 766 29.52 37.67 28.16
N ALA A 767 29.75 37.75 26.84
CA ALA A 767 30.30 38.90 26.05
C ALA A 767 30.56 38.42 24.59
N ALA A 768 30.57 39.19 23.50
CA ALA A 768 29.99 40.49 23.08
C ALA A 768 30.23 40.61 21.53
N GLY A 769 29.63 41.48 20.71
CA GLY A 769 28.55 42.46 20.86
C GLY A 769 28.42 43.35 19.59
N ALA A 770 27.30 44.08 19.44
CA ALA A 770 26.97 45.05 18.34
C ALA A 770 26.73 44.45 16.92
N ALA A 771 25.98 45.07 15.99
CA ALA A 771 25.30 46.39 15.99
C ALA A 771 23.89 46.33 15.33
N ARG A 772 23.12 47.43 15.41
CA ARG A 772 21.72 47.60 14.90
C ARG A 772 21.54 49.01 14.33
N PRO A 773 20.54 49.28 13.47
CA PRO A 773 19.40 50.12 13.88
C PRO A 773 18.06 49.77 13.15
N ALA A 774 16.95 50.54 13.23
CA ALA A 774 16.15 50.95 14.40
C ALA A 774 14.83 51.67 13.96
N ALA A 775 13.68 51.30 14.54
CA ALA A 775 12.37 51.99 14.62
C ALA A 775 11.38 51.00 15.31
N ALA A 776 10.69 51.26 16.43
CA ALA A 776 9.69 52.29 16.80
C ALA A 776 8.26 51.92 16.33
N GLY A 777 7.23 51.86 17.19
CA GLY A 777 7.18 52.04 18.65
C GLY A 777 5.81 51.68 19.27
N ASP A 778 5.72 51.76 20.61
CA ASP A 778 4.53 51.80 21.52
C ASP A 778 3.51 50.63 21.47
N ALA A 779 3.10 49.96 22.57
CA ALA A 779 2.60 50.34 23.92
C ALA A 779 1.08 50.68 23.92
N ALA A 780 0.26 50.32 24.93
CA ALA A 780 0.54 49.78 26.26
C ALA A 780 -0.54 48.76 26.76
N THR A 781 -0.37 48.28 27.99
CA THR A 781 -1.21 47.29 28.72
C THR A 781 -2.48 47.85 29.36
N ALA A 782 -3.53 47.02 29.50
CA ALA A 782 -4.46 47.04 30.64
C ALA A 782 -5.13 45.65 30.87
N SER A 783 -5.64 45.40 32.07
CA SER A 783 -6.36 44.18 32.49
C SER A 783 -7.54 44.58 33.39
N GLY A 784 -8.67 43.86 33.35
CA GLY A 784 -9.83 44.23 34.19
C GLY A 784 -11.16 43.48 33.94
N ASN A 785 -11.20 42.20 34.32
CA ASN A 785 -12.34 41.44 34.86
C ASN A 785 -13.72 42.15 35.07
N GLY A 786 -14.85 41.50 34.71
CA GLY A 786 -16.19 41.95 35.18
C GLY A 786 -17.44 41.43 34.44
N THR A 787 -18.03 40.37 34.97
CA THR A 787 -19.40 39.83 34.77
C THR A 787 -20.55 40.80 34.41
N ALA A 788 -21.44 40.41 33.48
CA ALA A 788 -22.86 40.09 33.75
C ALA A 788 -23.72 39.88 32.47
N ASP A 789 -24.55 38.82 32.46
CA ASP A 789 -25.80 38.70 31.68
C ASP A 789 -26.95 39.39 32.47
N PRO A 790 -28.09 39.82 31.88
CA PRO A 790 -28.98 38.93 31.11
C PRO A 790 -29.78 39.55 29.92
N ALA A 791 -30.44 38.68 29.16
CA ALA A 791 -31.57 38.97 28.25
C ALA A 791 -32.94 38.84 29.02
N PRO A 792 -34.14 38.93 28.38
CA PRO A 792 -34.50 39.35 27.01
C PRO A 792 -35.66 40.39 26.95
N SER A 793 -36.04 40.85 25.74
CA SER A 793 -37.41 41.36 25.46
C SER A 793 -37.76 41.21 23.97
N ALA A 794 -39.05 41.27 23.62
CA ALA A 794 -39.57 40.99 22.27
C ALA A 794 -40.73 41.90 21.85
N ALA A 795 -40.92 42.05 20.54
CA ALA A 795 -42.15 42.49 19.86
C ALA A 795 -42.08 42.05 18.37
N ALA A 796 -43.12 41.71 17.59
CA ALA A 796 -44.56 41.43 17.74
C ALA A 796 -45.34 42.11 16.57
N GLY A 797 -46.33 41.43 15.98
CA GLY A 797 -47.03 41.82 14.73
C GLY A 797 -46.89 40.73 13.65
N ASP A 798 -47.75 39.72 13.47
CA ASP A 798 -49.23 39.61 13.54
C ASP A 798 -49.91 40.15 12.24
N SER A 799 -50.88 39.51 11.56
CA SER A 799 -51.76 38.36 11.89
C SER A 799 -52.34 37.62 10.64
N THR A 800 -53.21 36.61 10.88
CA THR A 800 -54.09 35.84 9.94
C THR A 800 -53.45 34.74 9.07
N GLY A 801 -54.03 33.53 8.90
CA GLY A 801 -55.16 32.88 9.61
C GLY A 801 -55.75 31.66 8.85
N GLY A 802 -56.36 30.68 9.54
CA GLY A 802 -57.29 29.68 8.94
C GLY A 802 -56.98 28.18 9.02
N ASP A 803 -57.32 27.56 10.17
CA ASP A 803 -58.04 26.27 10.39
C ASP A 803 -57.73 24.89 9.74
N SER A 804 -58.08 23.87 10.54
CA SER A 804 -58.53 22.50 10.18
C SER A 804 -57.51 21.39 9.79
N ALA A 805 -57.04 20.73 10.85
CA ALA A 805 -56.90 19.29 11.11
C ALA A 805 -57.54 18.19 10.19
N THR A 806 -57.19 16.93 10.52
CA THR A 806 -57.79 15.60 10.18
C THR A 806 -57.33 14.84 8.91
N ALA A 807 -56.29 14.03 9.11
CA ALA A 807 -56.25 12.57 8.93
C ALA A 807 -57.13 11.82 7.88
N ASN A 808 -56.46 10.90 7.17
CA ASN A 808 -56.76 9.45 7.07
C ASN A 808 -57.17 8.85 5.70
N THR A 809 -56.64 7.63 5.46
CA THR A 809 -57.11 6.55 4.56
C THR A 809 -57.19 6.73 3.04
N ALA A 810 -56.75 5.68 2.35
CA ALA A 810 -56.79 5.51 0.89
C ALA A 810 -58.16 5.08 0.35
N THR A 811 -58.42 5.26 -0.94
CA THR A 811 -58.65 4.13 -1.88
C THR A 811 -58.72 4.56 -3.37
N ALA A 812 -58.63 3.55 -4.23
CA ALA A 812 -58.62 3.51 -5.70
C ALA A 812 -59.55 4.44 -6.50
N ASN A 813 -59.20 4.65 -7.78
CA ASN A 813 -60.11 4.27 -8.87
C ASN A 813 -59.36 3.83 -10.15
N THR A 814 -60.08 3.18 -11.08
CA THR A 814 -59.56 2.46 -12.26
C THR A 814 -60.28 2.83 -13.57
N ALA A 815 -59.58 2.74 -14.72
CA ALA A 815 -60.07 2.36 -16.07
C ALA A 815 -58.98 2.61 -17.15
N GLY A 816 -58.86 1.84 -18.24
CA GLY A 816 -59.51 0.57 -18.58
C GLY A 816 -59.29 0.12 -20.05
N GLY A 817 -59.25 -1.21 -20.28
CA GLY A 817 -59.23 -1.89 -21.59
C GLY A 817 -57.90 -1.90 -22.37
N ASP A 818 -57.60 -2.79 -23.32
CA ASP A 818 -58.17 -4.08 -23.81
C ASP A 818 -57.19 -4.63 -24.90
N THR A 819 -57.12 -5.87 -25.42
CA THR A 819 -57.64 -7.26 -25.25
C THR A 819 -56.75 -8.19 -26.14
N ALA A 820 -56.69 -9.53 -26.07
CA ALA A 820 -56.98 -10.57 -25.05
C ALA A 820 -56.45 -11.96 -25.55
N GLY A 821 -56.29 -12.95 -24.65
CA GLY A 821 -55.96 -14.36 -24.96
C GLY A 821 -54.47 -14.74 -24.84
N GLY A 822 -54.09 -15.96 -24.42
CA GLY A 822 -54.90 -17.09 -23.94
C GLY A 822 -54.06 -18.30 -23.48
N ASP A 823 -54.73 -19.27 -22.83
CA ASP A 823 -54.27 -20.62 -22.42
C ASP A 823 -53.39 -20.83 -21.16
N SER A 824 -53.41 -22.09 -20.69
CA SER A 824 -53.07 -22.61 -19.34
C SER A 824 -53.26 -24.15 -19.34
N PRO A 825 -52.92 -24.93 -18.28
CA PRO A 825 -51.98 -24.75 -17.15
C PRO A 825 -51.12 -26.04 -16.89
N ALA A 826 -50.61 -26.17 -15.65
CA ALA A 826 -50.44 -27.41 -14.87
C ALA A 826 -49.14 -28.26 -14.93
N ALA A 827 -48.64 -28.53 -13.72
CA ALA A 827 -47.47 -29.32 -13.31
C ALA A 827 -47.63 -30.85 -13.38
N ALA A 828 -46.52 -31.59 -13.21
CA ALA A 828 -46.26 -32.58 -12.11
C ALA A 828 -45.42 -33.84 -12.50
N GLY A 829 -44.59 -34.31 -11.55
CA GLY A 829 -44.00 -35.68 -11.50
C GLY A 829 -42.80 -35.97 -12.41
N PRO A 830 -42.10 -37.12 -12.26
CA PRO A 830 -42.29 -38.25 -11.32
C PRO A 830 -41.30 -38.20 -10.11
N VAL A 831 -41.64 -38.65 -8.89
CA VAL A 831 -41.84 -40.03 -8.37
C VAL A 831 -40.56 -40.88 -8.22
N GLY A 832 -40.23 -41.19 -6.95
CA GLY A 832 -39.34 -42.27 -6.51
C GLY A 832 -39.74 -42.66 -5.08
N ALA A 833 -40.00 -43.93 -4.81
CA ALA A 833 -40.72 -44.37 -3.60
C ALA A 833 -39.92 -45.35 -2.73
N ALA A 834 -40.19 -45.39 -1.42
CA ALA A 834 -40.79 -46.57 -0.77
C ALA A 834 -40.86 -46.48 0.78
N ARG A 835 -41.93 -47.09 1.32
CA ARG A 835 -42.13 -47.55 2.72
C ARG A 835 -42.22 -46.51 3.85
N ALA A 836 -43.02 -46.88 4.83
CA ALA A 836 -43.18 -46.25 6.13
C ALA A 836 -42.88 -47.30 7.22
N ASP A 837 -42.70 -46.88 8.47
CA ASP A 837 -43.30 -47.57 9.62
C ASP A 837 -43.24 -46.76 10.93
N SER A 838 -44.09 -47.15 11.89
CA SER A 838 -44.04 -46.91 13.35
C SER A 838 -44.03 -45.48 13.95
N ASN A 839 -45.20 -45.15 14.53
CA ASN A 839 -45.45 -44.48 15.83
C ASN A 839 -44.28 -44.14 16.76
N GLY A 840 -44.41 -43.00 17.48
CA GLY A 840 -43.66 -42.71 18.71
C GLY A 840 -43.89 -41.28 19.24
N GLY A 841 -45.05 -41.02 19.86
CA GLY A 841 -45.48 -39.65 20.18
C GLY A 841 -44.97 -39.06 21.52
N SER A 842 -45.27 -37.78 21.73
CA SER A 842 -45.56 -37.19 23.04
C SER A 842 -46.36 -35.90 22.86
N GLU A 843 -47.07 -35.49 23.90
CA GLU A 843 -48.21 -34.57 23.83
C GLU A 843 -47.97 -33.23 24.56
N GLN A 844 -48.69 -32.20 24.11
CA GLN A 844 -49.30 -31.12 24.91
C GLN A 844 -48.35 -30.12 25.62
N SER A 845 -48.50 -28.80 25.43
CA SER A 845 -49.53 -27.89 25.99
C SER A 845 -49.41 -27.69 27.51
N ALA A 846 -49.75 -26.54 28.11
CA ALA A 846 -49.88 -25.12 27.71
C ALA A 846 -50.27 -24.33 28.98
N SER A 847 -50.07 -23.00 29.00
CA SER A 847 -50.37 -22.10 30.14
C SER A 847 -49.49 -22.33 31.39
N SER A 848 -49.36 -21.40 32.33
CA SER A 848 -50.06 -20.12 32.50
C SER A 848 -49.13 -18.97 32.95
N SER A 849 -49.55 -17.73 32.72
CA SER A 849 -48.99 -16.53 33.37
C SER A 849 -49.78 -16.22 34.65
N PRO A 850 -49.23 -15.45 35.63
CA PRO A 850 -49.42 -14.00 35.52
C PRO A 850 -48.24 -13.12 35.97
N ALA A 851 -48.10 -12.00 35.26
CA ALA A 851 -47.64 -10.66 35.67
C ALA A 851 -46.96 -10.42 37.04
N ARG A 852 -45.86 -9.66 36.99
CA ARG A 852 -45.68 -8.50 37.89
C ARG A 852 -44.96 -7.35 37.16
N THR A 853 -45.47 -6.14 37.36
CA THR A 853 -44.90 -4.87 36.89
C THR A 853 -43.98 -4.25 37.94
N GLU A 854 -42.93 -3.55 37.52
CA GLU A 854 -42.42 -2.36 38.23
C GLU A 854 -41.54 -1.52 37.30
N ASP A 855 -41.89 -0.25 37.12
CA ASP A 855 -41.12 0.75 36.38
C ASP A 855 -40.13 1.48 37.32
N VAL A 856 -38.92 1.79 36.84
CA VAL A 856 -38.20 3.03 37.21
C VAL A 856 -37.41 3.53 36.00
N VAL A 857 -37.45 4.83 35.76
CA VAL A 857 -36.68 5.55 34.71
C VAL A 857 -35.42 6.17 35.30
N SER A 858 -34.29 6.06 34.59
CA SER A 858 -33.15 7.00 34.59
C SER A 858 -32.30 6.77 33.34
#